data_AF-A0A7X6YB67-F1
#
_entry.id   AF-A0A7X6YB67-F1
#
_cell.length_a   1.000
_cell.length_b   1.000
_cell.length_c   1.000
_cell.angle_alpha   90.00
_cell.angle_beta   90.00
_cell.angle_gamma   90.00
#
_symmetry.space_group_name_H-M   'P 1'
#
loop_
_entity.id
_entity.type
_entity.pdbx_description
1 polymer ?
#
loop_
_entity_poly.entity_id
_entity_poly.type
_entity_poly.pdbx_seq_one_letter_code
_entity_poly.pdbx_strand_id
1 'polypeptide(L)'
;YYADLHGNLLLLHEDTQWAVLEPVPLVPRVRPPQFPDSVATEKKTGLAKIVDVYSGPGLRGVPRGTVKRLRVFSYAFSYRGMGAQWDSVGFDGPWDVRRILGTVPVESDGSAFFEIPANTPIALQPLDADGRALQTMRSWFTAMPGEMQSCAGCHEAQNSSIGEESQRLALLKPPAKIQPWLGPARGFSFNREVQPVLDASCVRCHDGTAGRPDLRCLPDVRAGRPAKGYDDPAHFPPAYLALKRFVRGYTMEGDLHLLNPYECHASTTELVRLLERGHQKVALSAEAWARITTWIDLNTPAHGTWTEICGTNRVTKMAARQRELNRRYGGVDVDLEDEAVRDQRSEVRDQRSAVGDQRSEVRDQRSEVRDQRSEIGDQRSEGGGQTVEGWPFDAAEARRRQAAAGETRRTVDLGGGVTLALVKIPAGKFIAADGGVMEVPRPFWIGRTEVSNRQFARFDPRHDSRIETDDFMQFGAEERGDPVNGPEQPVCRVSWQQAKAFCEWLAGACGEDCALPSGAQWEWAARAGASGELAYGTAETDFAKVANLADATFRQVKRFPPWDLPHGAIPPWRPAAAAVIDGFRVSAPVGSFAPNAWGVCDAHGNVAEWTRDAASDGTRRLTRGGSWWSRPRRAVFREAWPYASWQGVFDVGFRVVIDAR
;
A
#
# COMPACT_ATOMS: atom_id res chain seq x y z
N TYR A 1 28.28 41.21 4.03
CA TYR A 1 29.22 41.17 2.90
C TYR A 1 28.52 41.60 1.62
N TYR A 2 29.23 42.22 0.69
CA TYR A 2 28.85 42.34 -0.71
C TYR A 2 29.49 41.15 -1.43
N ALA A 3 28.67 40.31 -2.04
CA ALA A 3 29.11 39.17 -2.82
C ALA A 3 28.99 39.52 -4.31
N ASP A 4 30.08 39.36 -5.07
CA ASP A 4 30.04 39.53 -6.52
C ASP A 4 29.77 38.20 -7.25
N LEU A 5 29.55 38.28 -8.57
CA LEU A 5 29.25 37.11 -9.42
C LEU A 5 30.41 36.13 -9.58
N HIS A 6 31.63 36.51 -9.17
CA HIS A 6 32.81 35.66 -9.20
C HIS A 6 33.08 34.98 -7.85
N GLY A 7 32.18 35.18 -6.88
CA GLY A 7 32.31 34.63 -5.54
C GLY A 7 33.25 35.42 -4.63
N ASN A 8 33.67 36.62 -5.02
CA ASN A 8 34.45 37.48 -4.12
C ASN A 8 33.52 38.07 -3.07
N LEU A 9 34.01 38.14 -1.83
CA LEU A 9 33.30 38.70 -0.70
C LEU A 9 34.02 39.97 -0.22
N LEU A 10 33.35 41.11 -0.31
CA LEU A 10 33.77 42.35 0.33
C LEU A 10 33.02 42.50 1.65
N LEU A 11 33.75 42.60 2.76
CA LEU A 11 33.15 42.90 4.05
C LEU A 11 32.55 44.32 4.00
N LEU A 12 31.23 44.43 4.21
CA LEU A 12 30.53 45.71 4.28
C LEU A 12 30.47 46.23 5.72
N HIS A 13 30.14 45.33 6.64
CA HIS A 13 30.04 45.60 8.06
C HIS A 13 30.09 44.27 8.80
N GLU A 14 30.81 44.24 9.91
CA GLU A 14 30.76 43.19 10.92
C GLU A 14 30.49 43.85 12.26
N ASP A 15 29.75 43.15 13.11
CA ASP A 15 29.54 43.53 14.49
C ASP A 15 29.93 42.33 15.35
N THR A 16 30.77 42.57 16.36
CA THR A 16 31.30 41.51 17.23
C THR A 16 30.31 41.06 18.30
N GLN A 17 29.24 41.83 18.52
CA GLN A 17 28.19 41.55 19.49
C GLN A 17 26.93 40.98 18.83
N TRP A 18 26.66 41.35 17.58
CA TRP A 18 25.39 41.02 16.90
C TRP A 18 25.61 40.31 15.56
N ALA A 19 24.73 39.35 15.26
CA ALA A 19 24.63 38.79 13.92
C ALA A 19 23.89 39.78 13.01
N VAL A 20 24.62 40.45 12.12
CA VAL A 20 24.04 41.39 11.14
C VAL A 20 23.60 40.60 9.90
N LEU A 21 22.32 40.21 9.88
CA LEU A 21 21.69 39.42 8.82
C LEU A 21 20.77 40.30 7.95
N GLU A 22 20.48 39.85 6.72
CA GLU A 22 19.48 40.45 5.81
C GLU A 22 19.68 41.95 5.47
N PRO A 23 20.81 42.34 4.86
CA PRO A 23 21.01 43.74 4.49
C PRO A 23 19.98 44.18 3.43
N VAL A 24 19.18 45.20 3.75
CA VAL A 24 18.21 45.80 2.81
C VAL A 24 18.78 47.11 2.24
N PRO A 25 19.25 47.13 0.98
CA PRO A 25 19.77 48.36 0.38
C PRO A 25 18.65 49.38 0.14
N LEU A 26 18.84 50.61 0.60
CA LEU A 26 17.94 51.73 0.35
C LEU A 26 18.21 52.33 -1.03
N VAL A 27 17.58 51.76 -2.06
CA VAL A 27 17.72 52.19 -3.46
C VAL A 27 16.35 52.24 -4.15
N PRO A 28 16.16 53.11 -5.16
CA PRO A 28 14.94 53.10 -5.97
C PRO A 28 14.68 51.73 -6.60
N ARG A 29 13.43 51.26 -6.61
CA ARG A 29 13.00 49.99 -7.21
C ARG A 29 11.87 50.23 -8.21
N VAL A 30 11.84 49.47 -9.31
CA VAL A 30 10.71 49.46 -10.24
C VAL A 30 9.53 48.76 -9.57
N ARG A 31 8.36 49.39 -9.59
CA ARG A 31 7.12 48.78 -9.09
C ARG A 31 6.77 47.56 -9.96
N PRO A 32 6.61 46.35 -9.38
CA PRO A 32 6.18 45.18 -10.15
C PRO A 32 4.81 45.41 -10.80
N PRO A 33 4.51 44.72 -11.93
CA PRO A 33 3.17 44.72 -12.50
C PRO A 33 2.12 44.33 -11.46
N GLN A 34 1.00 45.04 -11.42
CA GLN A 34 -0.14 44.69 -10.57
C GLN A 34 -1.16 43.91 -11.39
N PHE A 35 -1.49 42.71 -10.93
CA PHE A 35 -2.58 41.92 -11.49
C PHE A 35 -3.91 42.34 -10.84
N PRO A 36 -5.01 42.39 -11.59
CA PRO A 36 -6.34 42.60 -11.01
C PRO A 36 -6.66 41.50 -10.00
N ASP A 37 -7.32 41.87 -8.90
CA ASP A 37 -7.82 40.90 -7.93
C ASP A 37 -8.99 40.11 -8.56
N SER A 38 -8.86 38.79 -8.60
CA SER A 38 -9.89 37.88 -9.09
C SER A 38 -10.72 37.25 -7.97
N VAL A 39 -10.47 37.62 -6.71
CA VAL A 39 -11.15 37.04 -5.55
C VAL A 39 -12.54 37.66 -5.36
N ALA A 40 -13.54 36.79 -5.41
CA ALA A 40 -14.94 37.11 -5.18
C ALA A 40 -15.30 36.83 -3.72
N THR A 41 -14.95 37.76 -2.82
CA THR A 41 -15.04 37.58 -1.35
C THR A 41 -16.43 37.22 -0.80
N GLU A 42 -17.50 37.49 -1.56
CA GLU A 42 -18.86 37.10 -1.25
C GLU A 42 -19.13 35.60 -1.44
N LYS A 43 -18.31 34.91 -2.25
CA LYS A 43 -18.42 33.47 -2.46
C LYS A 43 -17.78 32.68 -1.30
N LYS A 44 -18.24 31.44 -1.13
CA LYS A 44 -17.72 30.49 -0.14
C LYS A 44 -17.01 29.29 -0.76
N THR A 45 -16.98 29.25 -2.09
CA THR A 45 -16.40 28.16 -2.87
C THR A 45 -15.44 28.70 -3.91
N GLY A 46 -14.48 27.86 -4.27
CA GLY A 46 -13.68 27.96 -5.48
C GLY A 46 -14.00 26.79 -6.42
N LEU A 47 -13.32 26.77 -7.56
CA LEU A 47 -13.44 25.71 -8.58
C LEU A 47 -12.12 24.98 -8.71
N ALA A 48 -12.20 23.66 -8.89
CA ALA A 48 -11.07 22.81 -9.23
C ALA A 48 -11.30 22.18 -10.60
N LYS A 49 -10.32 22.33 -11.48
CA LYS A 49 -10.29 21.77 -12.83
C LYS A 49 -9.08 20.87 -12.97
N ILE A 50 -9.28 19.64 -13.41
CA ILE A 50 -8.22 18.73 -13.80
C ILE A 50 -8.47 18.35 -15.24
N VAL A 51 -7.53 18.71 -16.11
CA VAL A 51 -7.73 18.57 -17.55
C VAL A 51 -7.70 17.09 -17.96
N ASP A 52 -6.72 16.33 -17.48
CA ASP A 52 -6.68 14.86 -17.63
C ASP A 52 -5.87 14.22 -16.49
N VAL A 53 -6.52 13.47 -15.60
CA VAL A 53 -5.85 12.79 -14.48
C VAL A 53 -4.69 11.88 -14.91
N TYR A 54 -4.71 11.34 -16.14
CA TYR A 54 -3.66 10.45 -16.67
C TYR A 54 -2.47 11.22 -17.26
N SER A 55 -2.60 12.53 -17.46
CA SER A 55 -1.55 13.38 -18.02
C SER A 55 -0.56 13.82 -16.93
N GLY A 56 0.22 12.88 -16.41
CA GLY A 56 1.24 13.17 -15.41
C GLY A 56 1.94 11.90 -14.89
N PRO A 57 3.09 12.05 -14.22
CA PRO A 57 3.83 10.92 -13.67
C PRO A 57 3.06 10.21 -12.53
N GLY A 58 2.08 10.87 -11.90
CA GLY A 58 1.35 10.36 -10.73
C GLY A 58 0.44 9.17 -11.03
N LEU A 59 0.00 9.01 -12.28
CA LEU A 59 -0.80 7.87 -12.76
C LEU A 59 -0.17 7.18 -13.98
N ARG A 60 1.13 7.35 -14.18
CA ARG A 60 1.86 6.74 -15.30
C ARG A 60 1.72 5.21 -15.27
N GLY A 61 1.35 4.64 -16.41
CA GLY A 61 1.15 3.19 -16.58
C GLY A 61 -0.23 2.69 -16.13
N VAL A 62 -1.05 3.53 -15.49
CA VAL A 62 -2.45 3.18 -15.16
C VAL A 62 -3.29 3.24 -16.44
N PRO A 63 -4.04 2.18 -16.79
CA PRO A 63 -4.93 2.20 -17.95
C PRO A 63 -5.99 3.27 -17.84
N ARG A 64 -6.28 3.89 -18.98
CA ARG A 64 -7.31 4.93 -19.05
C ARG A 64 -8.69 4.35 -18.75
N GLY A 65 -9.45 5.08 -17.96
CA GLY A 65 -10.76 4.66 -17.47
C GLY A 65 -10.72 3.82 -16.20
N THR A 66 -9.54 3.48 -15.63
CA THR A 66 -9.45 2.85 -14.31
C THR A 66 -9.98 3.80 -13.23
N VAL A 67 -9.58 5.07 -13.26
CA VAL A 67 -10.09 6.11 -12.34
C VAL A 67 -11.56 6.41 -12.67
N LYS A 68 -12.44 6.26 -11.68
CA LYS A 68 -13.88 6.56 -11.79
C LYS A 68 -14.30 7.82 -11.05
N ARG A 69 -13.63 8.11 -9.93
CA ARG A 69 -13.95 9.23 -9.04
C ARG A 69 -12.68 9.78 -8.43
N LEU A 70 -12.73 10.99 -7.92
CA LEU A 70 -11.73 11.52 -6.99
C LEU A 70 -12.35 11.58 -5.60
N ARG A 71 -11.67 11.04 -4.59
CA ARG A 71 -11.96 11.39 -3.20
C ARG A 71 -11.37 12.77 -2.93
N VAL A 72 -12.20 13.67 -2.45
CA VAL A 72 -11.81 15.02 -2.03
C VAL A 72 -11.78 15.02 -0.52
N PHE A 73 -10.63 15.35 0.06
CA PHE A 73 -10.47 15.45 1.49
C PHE A 73 -9.62 16.66 1.86
N SER A 74 -9.75 17.07 3.11
CA SER A 74 -9.05 18.18 3.74
C SER A 74 -8.34 17.67 4.99
N TYR A 75 -7.68 18.59 5.70
CA TYR A 75 -6.91 18.31 6.89
C TYR A 75 -7.48 19.08 8.06
N ALA A 76 -7.64 18.42 9.20
CA ALA A 76 -7.80 19.08 10.48
C ALA A 76 -6.43 19.14 11.16
N PHE A 77 -5.65 20.18 10.80
CA PHE A 77 -4.31 20.40 11.34
C PHE A 77 -4.32 20.58 12.85
N SER A 78 -3.19 20.26 13.48
CA SER A 78 -3.05 20.38 14.93
C SER A 78 -3.25 21.81 15.42
N TYR A 79 -3.80 21.91 16.64
CA TYR A 79 -3.89 23.18 17.33
C TYR A 79 -2.55 23.55 17.97
N ARG A 80 -2.37 24.83 18.28
CA ARG A 80 -1.18 25.30 18.99
C ARG A 80 -0.98 24.53 20.31
N GLY A 81 0.21 23.99 20.50
CA GLY A 81 0.56 23.20 21.69
C GLY A 81 0.07 21.76 21.64
N MET A 82 -0.38 21.30 20.47
CA MET A 82 -0.74 19.92 20.16
C MET A 82 -0.06 19.53 18.84
N GLY A 83 -0.05 18.24 18.56
CA GLY A 83 0.60 17.73 17.37
C GLY A 83 2.08 17.56 17.64
N ALA A 84 2.47 16.31 17.75
CA ALA A 84 3.82 15.82 17.85
C ALA A 84 3.75 14.32 17.58
N GLN A 85 4.89 13.64 17.59
CA GLN A 85 4.94 12.18 17.47
C GLN A 85 4.06 11.45 18.51
N TRP A 86 3.91 12.09 19.68
CA TRP A 86 3.18 11.60 20.83
C TRP A 86 1.69 11.90 20.77
N ASP A 87 1.24 12.84 19.95
CA ASP A 87 -0.17 13.14 19.67
C ASP A 87 -0.50 12.71 18.22
N SER A 88 -0.18 11.46 17.89
CA SER A 88 -0.31 10.96 16.52
C SER A 88 -1.72 10.48 16.20
N VAL A 89 -2.18 10.83 15.00
CA VAL A 89 -3.51 10.50 14.48
C VAL A 89 -3.63 9.00 14.18
N GLY A 90 -2.54 8.37 13.77
CA GLY A 90 -2.44 6.92 13.60
C GLY A 90 -1.04 6.42 13.97
N PHE A 91 -0.94 5.10 14.15
CA PHE A 91 0.29 4.43 14.51
C PHE A 91 1.29 4.43 13.35
N ASP A 92 2.41 5.11 13.56
CA ASP A 92 3.42 5.49 12.55
C ASP A 92 2.96 6.51 11.49
N GLY A 93 1.74 7.01 11.60
CA GLY A 93 1.13 7.97 10.66
C GLY A 93 -0.37 7.71 10.49
N PRO A 94 -1.12 8.64 9.88
CA PRO A 94 -0.70 9.94 9.37
C PRO A 94 -0.45 10.97 10.50
N TRP A 95 0.14 12.12 10.15
CA TRP A 95 0.35 13.26 11.08
C TRP A 95 -0.94 13.98 11.46
N ASP A 96 -1.78 14.25 10.46
CA ASP A 96 -2.96 15.09 10.59
C ASP A 96 -4.24 14.29 10.35
N VAL A 97 -5.30 14.74 11.02
CA VAL A 97 -6.64 14.18 10.87
C VAL A 97 -7.08 14.40 9.42
N ARG A 98 -7.43 13.30 8.75
CA ARG A 98 -7.94 13.31 7.38
C ARG A 98 -9.45 13.53 7.42
N ARG A 99 -9.89 14.72 6.96
CA ARG A 99 -11.31 15.10 6.91
C ARG A 99 -11.87 14.86 5.52
N ILE A 100 -12.72 13.85 5.37
CA ILE A 100 -13.32 13.51 4.07
C ILE A 100 -14.42 14.54 3.75
N LEU A 101 -14.34 15.16 2.58
CA LEU A 101 -15.41 16.01 2.06
C LEU A 101 -16.41 15.20 1.23
N GLY A 102 -15.90 14.20 0.50
CA GLY A 102 -16.71 13.30 -0.31
C GLY A 102 -16.01 12.87 -1.58
N THR A 103 -16.77 12.64 -2.65
CA THR A 103 -16.24 12.25 -3.96
C THR A 103 -16.83 13.10 -5.08
N VAL A 104 -16.07 13.22 -6.16
CA VAL A 104 -16.49 13.87 -7.42
C VAL A 104 -16.22 12.93 -8.60
N PRO A 105 -17.01 13.00 -9.68
CA PRO A 105 -16.82 12.12 -10.84
C PRO A 105 -15.56 12.49 -11.63
N VAL A 106 -14.98 11.48 -12.30
CA VAL A 106 -14.02 11.66 -13.39
C VAL A 106 -14.67 11.17 -14.66
N GLU A 107 -14.65 11.99 -15.71
CA GLU A 107 -15.25 11.65 -17.00
C GLU A 107 -14.43 10.58 -17.72
N SER A 108 -15.02 9.94 -18.74
CA SER A 108 -14.34 8.92 -19.55
C SER A 108 -13.09 9.46 -20.27
N ASP A 109 -13.05 10.76 -20.51
CA ASP A 109 -11.90 11.45 -21.06
C ASP A 109 -10.83 11.83 -20.00
N GLY A 110 -10.93 11.33 -18.77
CA GLY A 110 -9.99 11.61 -17.69
C GLY A 110 -10.12 12.99 -17.05
N SER A 111 -11.02 13.85 -17.54
CA SER A 111 -11.21 15.20 -17.00
C SER A 111 -12.10 15.21 -15.75
N ALA A 112 -11.88 16.19 -14.88
CA ALA A 112 -12.72 16.44 -13.71
C ALA A 112 -12.90 17.94 -13.48
N PHE A 113 -14.11 18.37 -13.17
CA PHE A 113 -14.44 19.77 -12.90
C PHE A 113 -15.48 19.86 -11.79
N PHE A 114 -15.13 20.52 -10.69
CA PHE A 114 -15.94 20.48 -9.47
C PHE A 114 -15.73 21.69 -8.56
N GLU A 115 -16.71 21.93 -7.69
CA GLU A 115 -16.62 22.95 -6.66
C GLU A 115 -15.91 22.44 -5.41
N ILE A 116 -15.11 23.31 -4.79
CA ILE A 116 -14.44 23.06 -3.53
C ILE A 116 -14.69 24.20 -2.53
N PRO A 117 -14.66 23.94 -1.21
CA PRO A 117 -14.69 25.01 -0.22
C PRO A 117 -13.51 25.97 -0.42
N ALA A 118 -13.78 27.28 -0.42
CA ALA A 118 -12.73 28.28 -0.49
C ALA A 118 -11.93 28.32 0.83
N ASN A 119 -10.69 28.82 0.78
CA ASN A 119 -9.82 28.99 1.95
C ASN A 119 -9.63 27.69 2.76
N THR A 120 -9.72 26.54 2.08
CA THR A 120 -9.62 25.21 2.68
C THR A 120 -8.54 24.43 1.94
N PRO A 121 -7.62 23.76 2.64
CA PRO A 121 -6.64 22.87 2.02
C PRO A 121 -7.36 21.64 1.46
N ILE A 122 -7.14 21.35 0.17
CA ILE A 122 -7.73 20.25 -0.56
C ILE A 122 -6.64 19.30 -1.03
N ALA A 123 -6.85 18.02 -0.81
CA ALA A 123 -6.07 16.94 -1.39
C ALA A 123 -6.99 15.91 -2.06
N LEU A 124 -6.41 15.16 -2.99
CA LEU A 124 -7.15 14.27 -3.88
C LEU A 124 -6.58 12.85 -3.86
N GLN A 125 -7.47 11.88 -4.00
CA GLN A 125 -7.14 10.48 -4.30
C GLN A 125 -7.96 10.02 -5.52
N PRO A 126 -7.33 9.73 -6.68
CA PRO A 126 -8.02 9.02 -7.74
C PRO A 126 -8.44 7.63 -7.25
N LEU A 127 -9.72 7.29 -7.46
CA LEU A 127 -10.34 6.05 -7.01
C LEU A 127 -10.69 5.14 -8.18
N ASP A 128 -10.48 3.84 -8.01
CA ASP A 128 -10.88 2.82 -8.98
C ASP A 128 -12.39 2.52 -8.88
N ALA A 129 -12.85 1.49 -9.59
CA ALA A 129 -14.26 1.10 -9.59
C ALA A 129 -14.75 0.58 -8.23
N ASP A 130 -13.84 0.08 -7.38
CA ASP A 130 -14.13 -0.41 -6.03
C ASP A 130 -13.99 0.69 -4.98
N GLY A 131 -13.67 1.93 -5.39
CA GLY A 131 -13.51 3.07 -4.51
C GLY A 131 -12.17 3.13 -3.78
N ARG A 132 -11.15 2.40 -4.27
CA ARG A 132 -9.82 2.28 -3.66
C ARG A 132 -8.85 3.27 -4.30
N ALA A 133 -7.99 3.89 -3.51
CA ALA A 133 -7.11 4.95 -3.98
C ALA A 133 -5.91 4.39 -4.75
N LEU A 134 -5.81 4.74 -6.04
CA LEU A 134 -4.68 4.35 -6.89
C LEU A 134 -3.39 5.10 -6.53
N GLN A 135 -3.55 6.31 -6.04
CA GLN A 135 -2.47 7.24 -5.69
C GLN A 135 -2.99 8.21 -4.62
N THR A 136 -2.08 8.75 -3.80
CA THR A 136 -2.45 9.76 -2.80
C THR A 136 -1.68 11.05 -3.05
N MET A 137 -2.40 12.16 -3.16
CA MET A 137 -1.79 13.49 -3.09
C MET A 137 -1.27 13.71 -1.66
N ARG A 138 0.06 13.65 -1.50
CA ARG A 138 0.77 13.93 -0.24
C ARG A 138 1.15 15.41 -0.09
N SER A 139 0.45 16.27 -0.82
CA SER A 139 0.45 17.72 -0.74
C SER A 139 -1.00 18.20 -0.68
N TRP A 140 -1.22 19.50 -0.76
CA TRP A 140 -2.56 20.09 -0.85
C TRP A 140 -2.52 21.37 -1.66
N PHE A 141 -3.66 21.80 -2.16
CA PHE A 141 -3.86 23.10 -2.80
C PHE A 141 -5.06 23.80 -2.16
N THR A 142 -5.21 25.10 -2.41
CA THR A 142 -6.34 25.90 -1.92
C THR A 142 -6.81 26.82 -3.03
N ALA A 143 -8.12 27.07 -3.08
CA ALA A 143 -8.70 28.11 -3.92
C ALA A 143 -9.25 29.23 -3.04
N MET A 144 -9.02 30.47 -3.45
CA MET A 144 -9.67 31.64 -2.90
C MET A 144 -11.15 31.68 -3.31
N PRO A 145 -12.01 32.47 -2.62
CA PRO A 145 -13.40 32.66 -3.02
C PRO A 145 -13.55 33.03 -4.50
N GLY A 146 -14.29 32.21 -5.25
CA GLY A 146 -14.54 32.39 -6.68
C GLY A 146 -13.37 32.08 -7.62
N GLU A 147 -12.21 31.75 -7.10
CA GLU A 147 -11.04 31.39 -7.88
C GLU A 147 -11.20 29.99 -8.51
N MET A 148 -10.59 29.80 -9.69
CA MET A 148 -10.44 28.48 -10.31
C MET A 148 -8.97 28.05 -10.25
N GLN A 149 -8.72 26.91 -9.62
CA GLN A 149 -7.43 26.22 -9.64
C GLN A 149 -7.46 25.12 -10.71
N SER A 150 -6.42 25.06 -11.55
CA SER A 150 -6.34 24.13 -12.69
C SER A 150 -5.06 23.32 -12.67
N CYS A 151 -5.17 22.01 -12.87
CA CYS A 151 -4.05 21.09 -13.07
C CYS A 151 -4.14 20.45 -14.46
N ALA A 152 -3.01 20.25 -15.13
CA ALA A 152 -2.93 19.54 -16.39
C ALA A 152 -3.17 18.03 -16.20
N GLY A 153 -2.68 17.47 -15.09
CA GLY A 153 -2.95 16.11 -14.68
C GLY A 153 -2.51 15.80 -13.26
N CYS A 154 -2.11 14.55 -12.98
CA CYS A 154 -1.65 14.18 -11.65
C CYS A 154 -0.12 14.32 -11.52
N HIS A 155 0.32 15.38 -10.83
CA HIS A 155 1.72 15.63 -10.45
C HIS A 155 2.65 15.98 -11.63
N GLU A 156 2.09 16.66 -12.62
CA GLU A 156 2.77 17.31 -13.73
C GLU A 156 3.78 18.38 -13.27
N ALA A 157 4.65 18.82 -14.18
CA ALA A 157 5.51 19.96 -13.94
C ALA A 157 4.68 21.26 -13.86
N GLN A 158 5.08 22.17 -12.97
CA GLN A 158 4.50 23.51 -12.89
C GLN A 158 4.59 24.23 -14.24
N ASN A 159 3.58 25.04 -14.56
CA ASN A 159 3.46 25.78 -15.82
C ASN A 159 3.41 24.90 -17.08
N SER A 160 3.07 23.60 -16.94
CA SER A 160 2.69 22.77 -18.08
C SER A 160 1.22 22.95 -18.43
N SER A 161 0.89 22.80 -19.70
CA SER A 161 -0.49 22.80 -20.21
C SER A 161 -0.65 21.65 -21.21
N ILE A 162 -1.87 21.13 -21.31
CA ILE A 162 -2.19 20.05 -22.23
C ILE A 162 -3.25 20.49 -23.26
N GLY A 163 -2.77 21.10 -24.35
CA GLY A 163 -3.52 21.28 -25.60
C GLY A 163 -4.93 21.86 -25.45
N GLU A 164 -5.90 21.36 -26.21
CA GLU A 164 -7.29 21.86 -26.28
C GLU A 164 -8.10 21.59 -24.98
N GLU A 165 -7.80 22.34 -23.93
CA GLU A 165 -8.44 22.17 -22.62
C GLU A 165 -9.94 22.46 -22.65
N SER A 166 -10.41 23.36 -23.51
CA SER A 166 -11.82 23.78 -23.59
C SER A 166 -12.77 22.71 -24.14
N GLN A 167 -12.25 21.62 -24.71
CA GLN A 167 -13.04 20.53 -25.29
C GLN A 167 -13.24 19.34 -24.34
N ARG A 168 -12.78 19.42 -23.09
CA ARG A 168 -12.89 18.32 -22.12
C ARG A 168 -14.33 18.11 -21.65
N LEU A 169 -14.72 16.85 -21.51
CA LEU A 169 -16.09 16.46 -21.17
C LEU A 169 -16.59 17.09 -19.87
N ALA A 170 -15.72 17.21 -18.86
CA ALA A 170 -16.10 17.80 -17.58
C ALA A 170 -16.41 19.30 -17.69
N LEU A 171 -15.83 20.01 -18.65
CA LEU A 171 -16.07 21.45 -18.88
C LEU A 171 -17.29 21.73 -19.76
N LEU A 172 -17.85 20.71 -20.40
CA LEU A 172 -19.13 20.81 -21.11
C LEU A 172 -20.34 20.79 -20.16
N LYS A 173 -20.09 20.63 -18.85
CA LYS A 173 -21.09 20.53 -17.79
C LYS A 173 -20.82 21.59 -16.72
N PRO A 174 -21.84 21.98 -15.93
CA PRO A 174 -21.61 22.73 -14.70
C PRO A 174 -20.66 21.99 -13.75
N PRO A 175 -19.88 22.69 -12.91
CA PRO A 175 -18.97 22.04 -11.98
C PRO A 175 -19.74 21.10 -11.05
N ALA A 176 -19.24 19.87 -10.90
CA ALA A 176 -19.85 18.89 -10.04
C ALA A 176 -19.80 19.34 -8.56
N LYS A 177 -20.86 19.04 -7.82
CA LYS A 177 -20.86 19.18 -6.35
C LYS A 177 -20.20 17.95 -5.74
N ILE A 178 -19.51 18.14 -4.61
CA ILE A 178 -18.95 17.04 -3.83
C ILE A 178 -20.09 16.19 -3.29
N GLN A 179 -20.10 14.91 -3.63
CA GLN A 179 -21.05 13.95 -3.08
C GLN A 179 -20.54 13.40 -1.75
N PRO A 180 -21.29 13.49 -0.65
CA PRO A 180 -20.83 13.06 0.66
C PRO A 180 -20.45 11.57 0.68
N TRP A 181 -19.45 11.22 1.49
CA TRP A 181 -19.01 9.84 1.69
C TRP A 181 -19.61 9.31 2.99
N LEU A 182 -20.56 8.38 2.88
CA LEU A 182 -21.24 7.72 4.02
C LEU A 182 -21.64 8.72 5.11
N GLY A 183 -22.35 9.79 4.73
CA GLY A 183 -22.79 10.85 5.63
C GLY A 183 -22.03 12.17 5.46
N PRO A 184 -22.22 13.13 6.39
CA PRO A 184 -21.60 14.46 6.33
C PRO A 184 -20.07 14.43 6.42
N ALA A 185 -19.44 15.52 5.94
CA ALA A 185 -17.99 15.69 6.01
C ALA A 185 -17.48 15.68 7.45
N ARG A 186 -16.45 14.87 7.73
CA ARG A 186 -15.89 14.67 9.08
C ARG A 186 -14.49 14.08 9.02
N GLY A 187 -13.77 14.16 10.13
CA GLY A 187 -12.50 13.44 10.30
C GLY A 187 -12.73 11.93 10.41
N PHE A 188 -11.88 11.13 9.78
CA PHE A 188 -11.98 9.67 9.79
C PHE A 188 -11.46 9.11 11.12
N SER A 189 -12.31 8.41 11.89
CA SER A 189 -11.94 7.74 13.14
C SER A 189 -12.11 6.24 13.01
N PHE A 190 -11.14 5.46 13.48
CA PHE A 190 -11.24 4.00 13.46
C PHE A 190 -12.43 3.51 14.29
N ASN A 191 -12.66 4.11 15.47
CA ASN A 191 -13.76 3.72 16.35
C ASN A 191 -15.12 4.04 15.75
N ARG A 192 -15.24 5.12 14.97
CA ARG A 192 -16.51 5.45 14.28
C ARG A 192 -16.68 4.68 12.99
N GLU A 193 -15.62 4.51 12.20
CA GLU A 193 -15.76 4.04 10.83
C GLU A 193 -15.45 2.55 10.66
N VAL A 194 -14.51 1.98 11.42
CA VAL A 194 -14.01 0.61 11.21
C VAL A 194 -14.49 -0.34 12.30
N GLN A 195 -14.51 0.09 13.57
CA GLN A 195 -14.95 -0.74 14.68
C GLN A 195 -16.36 -1.34 14.48
N PRO A 196 -17.37 -0.61 13.95
CA PRO A 196 -18.68 -1.21 13.67
C PRO A 196 -18.62 -2.37 12.67
N VAL A 197 -17.70 -2.32 11.70
CA VAL A 197 -17.48 -3.41 10.75
C VAL A 197 -16.91 -4.64 11.48
N LEU A 198 -15.96 -4.43 12.39
CA LEU A 198 -15.36 -5.49 13.19
C LEU A 198 -16.36 -6.13 14.14
N ASP A 199 -17.18 -5.31 14.80
CA ASP A 199 -18.21 -5.79 15.73
C ASP A 199 -19.23 -6.68 15.01
N ALA A 200 -19.65 -6.28 13.80
CA ALA A 200 -20.60 -7.05 13.00
C ALA A 200 -20.02 -8.34 12.43
N SER A 201 -18.73 -8.34 12.04
CA SER A 201 -18.18 -9.38 11.14
C SER A 201 -17.02 -10.19 11.71
N CYS A 202 -16.31 -9.69 12.73
CA CYS A 202 -15.02 -10.24 13.15
C CYS A 202 -14.99 -10.64 14.64
N VAL A 203 -15.58 -9.83 15.52
CA VAL A 203 -15.45 -9.97 16.99
C VAL A 203 -15.88 -11.35 17.50
N ARG A 204 -16.91 -11.96 16.92
CA ARG A 204 -17.39 -13.30 17.33
C ARG A 204 -16.28 -14.37 17.36
N CYS A 205 -15.29 -14.25 16.47
CA CYS A 205 -14.17 -15.18 16.41
C CYS A 205 -12.85 -14.58 16.92
N HIS A 206 -12.82 -13.27 17.16
CA HIS A 206 -11.66 -12.45 17.49
C HIS A 206 -11.92 -11.64 18.77
N ASP A 207 -12.14 -12.35 19.87
CA ASP A 207 -12.42 -11.80 21.20
C ASP A 207 -11.21 -11.89 22.15
N GLY A 208 -10.02 -12.16 21.59
CA GLY A 208 -8.79 -12.35 22.35
C GLY A 208 -8.58 -13.77 22.89
N THR A 209 -9.50 -14.70 22.66
CA THR A 209 -9.35 -16.10 23.07
C THR A 209 -8.56 -16.92 22.05
N ALA A 210 -8.07 -18.10 22.46
CA ALA A 210 -7.36 -19.06 21.61
C ALA A 210 -6.15 -18.49 20.83
N GLY A 211 -5.46 -17.49 21.40
CA GLY A 211 -4.31 -16.84 20.77
C GLY A 211 -4.64 -15.99 19.54
N ARG A 212 -5.92 -15.66 19.32
CA ARG A 212 -6.36 -14.78 18.24
C ARG A 212 -6.27 -13.31 18.66
N PRO A 213 -6.13 -12.38 17.71
CA PRO A 213 -6.26 -10.96 18.01
C PRO A 213 -7.62 -10.65 18.64
N ASP A 214 -7.61 -9.77 19.64
CA ASP A 214 -8.84 -9.19 20.21
C ASP A 214 -9.24 -7.96 19.40
N LEU A 215 -10.38 -8.04 18.73
CA LEU A 215 -10.91 -7.00 17.86
C LEU A 215 -12.14 -6.31 18.47
N ARG A 216 -12.45 -6.57 19.74
CA ARG A 216 -13.54 -5.90 20.45
C ARG A 216 -13.25 -4.42 20.64
N CYS A 217 -14.31 -3.62 20.70
CA CYS A 217 -14.23 -2.24 21.14
C CYS A 217 -13.86 -2.20 22.62
N LEU A 218 -12.58 -1.97 22.90
CA LEU A 218 -12.00 -1.89 24.24
C LEU A 218 -11.42 -0.49 24.45
N PRO A 219 -11.29 -0.04 25.71
CA PRO A 219 -10.66 1.24 26.01
C PRO A 219 -9.28 1.35 25.37
N ASP A 220 -8.97 2.53 24.84
CA ASP A 220 -7.71 2.79 24.18
C ASP A 220 -6.53 2.50 25.09
N VAL A 221 -5.50 1.90 24.50
CA VAL A 221 -4.27 1.51 25.18
C VAL A 221 -3.08 2.18 24.54
N ARG A 222 -2.02 2.36 25.32
CA ARG A 222 -0.73 2.80 24.81
C ARG A 222 -0.07 1.65 24.07
N ALA A 223 0.53 1.91 22.91
CA ALA A 223 1.22 0.90 22.13
C ALA A 223 2.54 0.45 22.81
N GLY A 224 2.44 -0.33 23.90
CA GLY A 224 3.56 -1.06 24.51
C GLY A 224 4.61 -0.24 25.28
N ARG A 225 4.28 0.91 25.89
CA ARG A 225 5.24 1.74 26.67
C ARG A 225 4.85 2.03 28.12
N PRO A 226 5.81 2.03 29.07
CA PRO A 226 5.70 2.79 30.31
C PRO A 226 6.04 4.28 30.08
N ALA A 227 5.26 5.19 30.66
CA ALA A 227 5.41 6.63 30.46
C ALA A 227 6.44 7.30 31.37
N LYS A 228 7.01 8.44 30.93
CA LYS A 228 7.29 9.65 31.74
C LYS A 228 7.70 10.86 30.86
N GLY A 229 6.82 11.88 30.77
CA GLY A 229 7.04 13.22 30.19
C GLY A 229 6.59 13.42 28.74
N TYR A 230 6.01 14.56 28.29
CA TYR A 230 5.16 15.53 29.00
C TYR A 230 3.81 15.61 28.25
N ASP A 231 2.66 15.04 28.64
CA ASP A 231 2.29 14.05 29.65
C ASP A 231 0.93 13.41 29.26
N ASP A 232 0.81 12.89 28.03
CA ASP A 232 -0.05 11.72 27.71
C ASP A 232 0.36 11.19 26.32
N PRO A 233 0.92 9.97 26.20
CA PRO A 233 1.27 9.41 24.90
C PRO A 233 0.02 8.94 24.15
N ALA A 234 0.10 9.01 22.81
CA ALA A 234 -0.94 8.52 21.89
C ALA A 234 -1.43 7.15 22.34
N HIS A 235 -2.72 7.09 22.58
CA HIS A 235 -3.44 5.88 22.87
C HIS A 235 -4.14 5.44 21.59
N PHE A 236 -4.31 4.14 21.43
CA PHE A 236 -4.94 3.55 20.26
C PHE A 236 -5.91 2.47 20.70
N PRO A 237 -7.03 2.28 19.99
CA PRO A 237 -7.90 1.14 20.23
C PRO A 237 -7.10 -0.17 20.10
N PRO A 238 -7.24 -1.15 21.02
CA PRO A 238 -6.58 -2.44 20.88
C PRO A 238 -6.86 -3.15 19.55
N ALA A 239 -8.11 -3.07 19.08
CA ALA A 239 -8.52 -3.60 17.78
C ALA A 239 -7.80 -2.92 16.61
N TYR A 240 -7.58 -1.60 16.67
CA TYR A 240 -6.79 -0.86 15.69
C TYR A 240 -5.35 -1.37 15.65
N LEU A 241 -4.70 -1.51 16.80
CA LEU A 241 -3.32 -2.01 16.88
C LEU A 241 -3.23 -3.45 16.38
N ALA A 242 -4.22 -4.30 16.65
CA ALA A 242 -4.28 -5.66 16.14
C ALA A 242 -4.41 -5.69 14.60
N LEU A 243 -5.23 -4.81 14.03
CA LEU A 243 -5.55 -4.81 12.61
C LEU A 243 -4.47 -4.12 11.75
N LYS A 244 -3.91 -2.99 12.20
CA LYS A 244 -2.86 -2.21 11.51
C LYS A 244 -1.67 -3.08 11.10
N ARG A 245 -1.35 -4.12 11.88
CA ARG A 245 -0.27 -5.08 11.62
C ARG A 245 -0.37 -5.79 10.29
N PHE A 246 -1.56 -5.89 9.72
CA PHE A 246 -1.79 -6.55 8.45
C PHE A 246 -1.88 -5.58 7.27
N VAL A 247 -1.75 -4.27 7.52
CA VAL A 247 -1.88 -3.19 6.54
C VAL A 247 -0.52 -2.63 6.15
N ARG A 248 -0.31 -2.50 4.84
CA ARG A 248 0.79 -1.75 4.25
C ARG A 248 0.32 -0.30 4.01
N GLY A 249 1.12 0.65 4.48
CA GLY A 249 0.96 2.08 4.28
C GLY A 249 2.34 2.72 4.22
N TYR A 250 2.38 4.02 3.97
CA TYR A 250 3.61 4.79 4.12
C TYR A 250 3.73 5.29 5.56
N THR A 251 4.94 5.43 6.04
CA THR A 251 5.18 5.94 7.40
C THR A 251 5.19 7.47 7.40
N MET A 252 5.24 8.03 8.61
CA MET A 252 5.33 9.45 8.92
C MET A 252 6.32 10.24 8.05
N GLU A 253 7.43 9.61 7.68
CA GLU A 253 8.49 10.16 6.82
C GLU A 253 8.82 9.24 5.64
N GLY A 254 7.83 8.51 5.14
CA GLY A 254 7.99 7.66 3.95
C GLY A 254 8.51 8.44 2.75
N ASP A 255 9.09 7.72 1.77
CA ASP A 255 9.84 8.23 0.62
C ASP A 255 9.20 9.51 0.03
N LEU A 256 9.96 10.61 0.06
CA LEU A 256 9.49 11.92 -0.40
C LEU A 256 9.19 11.94 -1.90
N HIS A 257 9.80 11.04 -2.68
CA HIS A 257 9.58 10.97 -4.11
C HIS A 257 8.15 10.52 -4.42
N LEU A 258 7.65 10.94 -5.59
CA LEU A 258 6.37 10.48 -6.08
C LEU A 258 6.34 8.95 -6.16
N LEU A 259 5.47 8.32 -5.37
CA LEU A 259 5.34 6.86 -5.32
C LEU A 259 4.72 6.33 -6.61
N ASN A 260 5.00 5.06 -6.92
CA ASN A 260 4.33 4.39 -8.03
C ASN A 260 2.82 4.32 -7.76
N PRO A 261 1.96 4.40 -8.79
CA PRO A 261 0.57 4.03 -8.63
C PRO A 261 0.48 2.62 -8.01
N TYR A 262 -0.47 2.44 -7.10
CA TYR A 262 -0.66 1.20 -6.33
C TYR A 262 0.40 0.85 -5.27
N GLU A 263 1.39 1.71 -4.99
CA GLU A 263 2.48 1.41 -4.03
C GLU A 263 1.98 1.00 -2.63
N CYS A 264 0.98 1.71 -2.10
CA CYS A 264 0.32 1.42 -0.81
C CYS A 264 -1.18 1.12 -0.99
N HIS A 265 -1.58 0.56 -2.13
CA HIS A 265 -2.99 0.30 -2.42
C HIS A 265 -3.58 -0.80 -1.53
N ALA A 266 -4.88 -0.74 -1.25
CA ALA A 266 -5.60 -1.72 -0.44
C ALA A 266 -5.33 -3.19 -0.84
N SER A 267 -5.21 -3.51 -2.13
CA SER A 267 -4.89 -4.87 -2.60
C SER A 267 -3.47 -5.37 -2.29
N THR A 268 -2.54 -4.48 -1.93
CA THR A 268 -1.17 -4.86 -1.54
C THR A 268 -1.08 -5.29 -0.06
N THR A 269 -2.12 -4.99 0.70
CA THR A 269 -2.24 -5.25 2.13
C THR A 269 -2.69 -6.70 2.40
N GLU A 270 -2.07 -7.37 3.38
CA GLU A 270 -2.41 -8.76 3.73
C GLU A 270 -3.87 -8.89 4.19
N LEU A 271 -4.38 -7.89 4.92
CA LEU A 271 -5.76 -7.86 5.40
C LEU A 271 -6.77 -8.01 4.25
N VAL A 272 -6.66 -7.16 3.24
CA VAL A 272 -7.59 -7.13 2.10
C VAL A 272 -7.49 -8.41 1.30
N ARG A 273 -6.26 -8.88 1.05
CA ARG A 273 -5.99 -10.16 0.38
C ARG A 273 -6.63 -11.35 1.09
N LEU A 274 -6.57 -11.39 2.43
CA LEU A 274 -7.22 -12.41 3.24
C LEU A 274 -8.75 -12.33 3.15
N LEU A 275 -9.31 -11.12 3.20
CA LEU A 275 -10.76 -10.91 3.14
C LEU A 275 -11.33 -11.23 1.75
N GLU A 276 -10.65 -10.83 0.67
CA GLU A 276 -11.06 -11.13 -0.72
C GLU A 276 -11.02 -12.62 -1.04
N ARG A 277 -10.03 -13.36 -0.50
CA ARG A 277 -9.98 -14.82 -0.63
C ARG A 277 -11.13 -15.52 0.11
N GLY A 278 -11.73 -14.83 1.09
CA GLY A 278 -12.69 -15.37 2.02
C GLY A 278 -12.03 -15.82 3.32
N HIS A 279 -12.59 -15.35 4.44
CA HIS A 279 -12.10 -15.66 5.77
C HIS A 279 -13.25 -16.18 6.64
N GLN A 280 -13.24 -17.47 6.98
CA GLN A 280 -14.23 -18.10 7.88
C GLN A 280 -15.70 -17.83 7.46
N LYS A 281 -15.98 -17.81 6.14
CA LYS A 281 -17.29 -17.51 5.55
C LYS A 281 -17.84 -16.12 5.89
N VAL A 282 -17.00 -15.20 6.33
CA VAL A 282 -17.37 -13.78 6.49
C VAL A 282 -17.45 -13.14 5.10
N ALA A 283 -18.58 -12.53 4.80
CA ALA A 283 -18.80 -11.71 3.61
C ALA A 283 -19.14 -10.29 4.06
N LEU A 284 -18.31 -9.32 3.65
CA LEU A 284 -18.50 -7.92 4.00
C LEU A 284 -19.50 -7.26 3.05
N SER A 285 -20.34 -6.35 3.58
CA SER A 285 -21.19 -5.49 2.76
C SER A 285 -20.36 -4.49 1.95
N ALA A 286 -20.96 -3.88 0.93
CA ALA A 286 -20.31 -2.82 0.15
C ALA A 286 -19.86 -1.64 1.03
N GLU A 287 -20.67 -1.28 2.02
CA GLU A 287 -20.32 -0.22 2.98
C GLU A 287 -19.15 -0.62 3.89
N ALA A 288 -19.14 -1.86 4.39
CA ALA A 288 -18.04 -2.39 5.18
C ALA A 288 -16.71 -2.38 4.40
N TRP A 289 -16.76 -2.76 3.13
CA TRP A 289 -15.62 -2.62 2.22
C TRP A 289 -15.19 -1.18 2.03
N ALA A 290 -16.13 -0.25 1.80
CA ALA A 290 -15.82 1.17 1.65
C ALA A 290 -15.13 1.76 2.89
N ARG A 291 -15.57 1.37 4.10
CA ARG A 291 -14.98 1.79 5.38
C ARG A 291 -13.55 1.26 5.56
N ILE A 292 -13.33 -0.05 5.35
CA ILE A 292 -12.00 -0.66 5.50
C ILE A 292 -11.01 -0.13 4.45
N THR A 293 -11.43 -0.03 3.18
CA THR A 293 -10.55 0.46 2.10
C THR A 293 -10.22 1.93 2.26
N THR A 294 -11.19 2.77 2.64
CA THR A 294 -10.94 4.19 2.92
C THR A 294 -10.02 4.38 4.11
N TRP A 295 -10.14 3.56 5.17
CA TRP A 295 -9.20 3.58 6.29
C TRP A 295 -7.76 3.32 5.83
N ILE A 296 -7.55 2.32 4.98
CA ILE A 296 -6.23 2.00 4.41
C ILE A 296 -5.73 3.15 3.52
N ASP A 297 -6.57 3.64 2.60
CA ASP A 297 -6.23 4.72 1.67
C ASP A 297 -5.81 6.01 2.40
N LEU A 298 -6.43 6.33 3.53
CA LEU A 298 -6.10 7.49 4.35
C LEU A 298 -4.86 7.29 5.25
N ASN A 299 -4.12 6.20 5.01
CA ASN A 299 -2.94 5.78 5.75
C ASN A 299 -3.25 5.38 7.20
N THR A 300 -4.41 4.77 7.43
CA THR A 300 -4.82 4.16 8.70
C THR A 300 -4.90 5.11 9.91
N PRO A 301 -5.65 6.23 9.83
CA PRO A 301 -5.93 7.04 11.02
C PRO A 301 -6.66 6.20 12.09
N ALA A 302 -6.23 6.32 13.35
CA ALA A 302 -6.95 5.79 14.49
C ALA A 302 -8.01 6.79 14.97
N HIS A 303 -7.64 8.08 14.96
CA HIS A 303 -8.43 9.18 15.49
C HIS A 303 -8.88 10.12 14.40
N GLY A 304 -10.10 10.63 14.52
CA GLY A 304 -10.71 11.56 13.58
C GLY A 304 -10.92 12.97 14.15
N THR A 305 -10.51 13.24 15.39
CA THR A 305 -10.48 14.59 15.97
C THR A 305 -9.29 14.75 16.91
N TRP A 306 -8.90 15.99 17.23
CA TRP A 306 -7.89 16.22 18.25
C TRP A 306 -8.44 15.98 19.66
N THR A 307 -9.76 16.09 19.86
CA THR A 307 -10.40 15.72 21.13
C THR A 307 -10.24 14.23 21.44
N GLU A 308 -10.32 13.37 20.42
CA GLU A 308 -10.04 11.93 20.58
C GLU A 308 -8.59 11.65 20.98
N ILE A 309 -7.64 12.52 20.60
CA ILE A 309 -6.20 12.31 20.86
C ILE A 309 -5.76 12.95 22.19
N CYS A 310 -6.08 14.24 22.37
CA CYS A 310 -5.52 15.08 23.44
C CYS A 310 -6.54 15.38 24.55
N GLY A 311 -7.81 14.99 24.37
CA GLY A 311 -8.90 15.24 25.30
C GLY A 311 -9.49 16.65 25.24
N THR A 312 -10.77 16.74 25.62
CA THR A 312 -11.58 17.97 25.55
C THR A 312 -10.95 19.17 26.24
N ASN A 313 -10.32 18.97 27.41
CA ASN A 313 -9.76 20.05 28.22
C ASN A 313 -8.64 20.81 27.50
N ARG A 314 -7.80 20.10 26.74
CA ARG A 314 -6.73 20.72 25.97
C ARG A 314 -7.29 21.40 24.72
N VAL A 315 -8.22 20.73 24.03
CA VAL A 315 -8.70 21.12 22.70
C VAL A 315 -9.63 22.31 22.70
N THR A 316 -10.60 22.36 23.62
CA THR A 316 -11.76 23.27 23.56
C THR A 316 -11.37 24.74 23.32
N LYS A 317 -10.38 25.26 24.08
CA LYS A 317 -9.95 26.66 23.97
C LYS A 317 -9.29 26.96 22.63
N MET A 318 -8.46 26.04 22.13
CA MET A 318 -7.72 26.24 20.89
C MET A 318 -8.62 26.04 19.67
N ALA A 319 -9.54 25.07 19.70
CA ALA A 319 -10.56 24.88 18.68
C ALA A 319 -11.45 26.12 18.52
N ALA A 320 -11.95 26.67 19.64
CA ALA A 320 -12.73 27.91 19.62
C ALA A 320 -11.94 29.08 19.03
N ARG A 321 -10.65 29.20 19.39
CA ARG A 321 -9.77 30.24 18.85
C ARG A 321 -9.51 30.08 17.35
N GLN A 322 -9.24 28.86 16.88
CA GLN A 322 -9.04 28.59 15.45
C GLN A 322 -10.31 28.92 14.65
N ARG A 323 -11.48 28.49 15.14
CA ARG A 323 -12.77 28.78 14.52
C ARG A 323 -13.08 30.28 14.45
N GLU A 324 -12.78 31.03 15.50
CA GLU A 324 -12.87 32.49 15.50
C GLU A 324 -11.99 33.12 14.41
N LEU A 325 -10.72 32.69 14.32
CA LEU A 325 -9.77 33.19 13.33
C LEU A 325 -10.19 32.82 11.89
N ASN A 326 -10.63 31.59 11.67
CA ASN A 326 -11.14 31.12 10.37
C ASN A 326 -12.37 31.91 9.95
N ARG A 327 -13.29 32.23 10.87
CA ARG A 327 -14.46 33.06 10.56
C ARG A 327 -14.04 34.48 10.19
N ARG A 328 -13.10 35.07 10.94
CA ARG A 328 -12.66 36.46 10.77
C ARG A 328 -11.84 36.67 9.51
N TYR A 329 -10.92 35.78 9.19
CA TYR A 329 -9.93 35.97 8.12
C TYR A 329 -10.18 35.09 6.89
N GLY A 330 -10.73 33.88 7.09
CA GLY A 330 -11.03 32.94 6.00
C GLY A 330 -12.50 32.95 5.57
N GLY A 331 -13.40 33.57 6.34
CA GLY A 331 -14.84 33.49 6.11
C GLY A 331 -15.39 32.06 6.20
N VAL A 332 -14.68 31.16 6.89
CA VAL A 332 -15.00 29.74 7.10
C VAL A 332 -15.45 29.55 8.55
N ASP A 333 -16.61 28.92 8.76
CA ASP A 333 -17.17 28.64 10.09
C ASP A 333 -17.42 27.15 10.26
N VAL A 334 -16.32 26.39 10.33
CA VAL A 334 -16.32 24.93 10.50
C VAL A 334 -15.84 24.59 11.91
N ASP A 335 -16.56 23.71 12.58
CA ASP A 335 -16.19 23.16 13.88
C ASP A 335 -15.73 21.71 13.68
N LEU A 336 -14.41 21.54 13.56
CA LEU A 336 -13.79 20.26 13.23
C LEU A 336 -14.00 19.21 14.33
N GLU A 337 -14.21 19.63 15.57
CA GLU A 337 -14.45 18.73 16.70
C GLU A 337 -15.91 18.28 16.75
N ASP A 338 -16.87 19.18 16.47
CA ASP A 338 -18.32 18.90 16.54
C ASP A 338 -18.86 18.15 15.31
N GLU A 339 -18.33 18.41 14.11
CA GLU A 339 -18.73 17.70 12.88
C GLU A 339 -18.56 16.18 12.99
N ALA A 340 -17.53 15.73 13.72
CA ALA A 340 -17.27 14.33 13.98
C ALA A 340 -18.19 13.71 15.04
N VAL A 341 -18.76 14.50 15.94
CA VAL A 341 -19.57 14.05 17.09
C VAL A 341 -21.07 14.05 16.79
N ARG A 342 -21.56 14.95 15.91
CA ARG A 342 -22.97 14.99 15.50
C ARG A 342 -23.45 13.71 14.82
N ASP A 343 -22.55 13.00 14.15
CA ASP A 343 -22.80 11.73 13.45
C ASP A 343 -23.28 10.61 14.39
N GLN A 344 -22.67 10.48 15.57
CA GLN A 344 -23.10 9.51 16.59
C GLN A 344 -24.52 9.79 17.10
N ARG A 345 -24.92 11.07 17.19
CA ARG A 345 -26.26 11.44 17.64
C ARG A 345 -27.32 11.18 16.58
N SER A 346 -26.98 11.28 15.29
CA SER A 346 -27.87 10.85 14.20
C SER A 346 -28.01 9.34 14.13
N GLU A 347 -26.91 8.57 14.22
CA GLU A 347 -26.98 7.09 14.20
C GLU A 347 -27.77 6.53 15.40
N VAL A 348 -27.58 7.06 16.61
CA VAL A 348 -28.37 6.65 17.79
C VAL A 348 -29.85 7.03 17.64
N ARG A 349 -30.16 8.11 16.93
CA ARG A 349 -31.53 8.55 16.66
C ARG A 349 -32.18 7.69 15.57
N ASP A 350 -31.44 7.30 14.54
CA ASP A 350 -31.92 6.43 13.46
C ASP A 350 -32.07 4.98 13.94
N GLN A 351 -31.18 4.48 14.79
CA GLN A 351 -31.35 3.19 15.48
C GLN A 351 -32.58 3.19 16.39
N ARG A 352 -32.85 4.28 17.13
CA ARG A 352 -34.09 4.40 17.93
C ARG A 352 -35.35 4.49 17.06
N SER A 353 -35.24 5.03 15.85
CA SER A 353 -36.33 5.12 14.89
C SER A 353 -36.61 3.76 14.24
N ALA A 354 -35.55 3.01 13.87
CA ALA A 354 -35.65 1.65 13.33
C ALA A 354 -36.18 0.64 14.36
N VAL A 355 -35.82 0.79 15.65
CA VAL A 355 -36.39 -0.02 16.75
C VAL A 355 -37.85 0.37 17.04
N GLY A 356 -38.26 1.60 16.71
CA GLY A 356 -39.65 2.05 16.74
C GLY A 356 -40.52 1.36 15.68
N ASP A 357 -40.02 1.25 14.45
CA ASP A 357 -40.71 0.58 13.33
C ASP A 357 -40.73 -0.95 13.46
N GLN A 358 -39.69 -1.56 14.03
CA GLN A 358 -39.66 -3.02 14.27
C GLN A 358 -40.65 -3.48 15.37
N ARG A 359 -41.13 -2.59 16.23
CA ARG A 359 -42.10 -2.93 17.28
C ARG A 359 -43.55 -3.05 16.76
N SER A 360 -43.84 -2.60 15.54
CA SER A 360 -45.18 -2.73 14.94
C SER A 360 -45.38 -4.00 14.09
N GLU A 361 -44.31 -4.67 13.64
CA GLU A 361 -44.43 -5.81 12.71
C GLU A 361 -44.23 -7.19 13.36
N VAL A 362 -43.85 -7.27 14.64
CA VAL A 362 -43.72 -8.55 15.37
C VAL A 362 -44.97 -8.84 16.20
N ARG A 363 -46.12 -8.94 15.53
CA ARG A 363 -47.33 -9.50 16.14
C ARG A 363 -48.26 -10.16 15.12
N ASP A 364 -47.72 -10.99 14.23
CA ASP A 364 -48.41 -12.17 13.74
C ASP A 364 -47.47 -13.00 12.88
N GLN A 365 -47.26 -14.25 13.30
CA GLN A 365 -46.83 -15.45 12.54
C GLN A 365 -45.98 -16.35 13.43
N ARG A 366 -46.66 -17.05 14.33
CA ARG A 366 -46.23 -18.35 14.86
C ARG A 366 -47.06 -19.43 14.17
N SER A 367 -46.47 -20.13 13.21
CA SER A 367 -46.82 -21.53 12.93
C SER A 367 -45.76 -22.21 12.06
N GLU A 368 -45.15 -23.23 12.64
CA GLU A 368 -44.73 -24.52 12.05
C GLU A 368 -44.03 -24.52 10.69
N VAL A 369 -42.70 -24.73 10.69
CA VAL A 369 -42.06 -25.58 9.68
C VAL A 369 -41.09 -26.56 10.34
N ARG A 370 -41.33 -27.81 9.96
CA ARG A 370 -40.80 -29.11 10.32
C ARG A 370 -39.31 -29.27 10.00
N ASP A 371 -38.69 -30.18 10.74
CA ASP A 371 -37.40 -30.82 10.49
C ASP A 371 -37.04 -31.00 9.01
N GLN A 372 -35.91 -30.42 8.62
CA GLN A 372 -34.94 -31.06 7.73
C GLN A 372 -33.53 -30.76 8.24
N ARG A 373 -32.98 -31.70 9.01
CA ARG A 373 -31.53 -31.83 9.19
C ARG A 373 -30.93 -32.12 7.80
N SER A 374 -30.33 -31.12 7.17
CA SER A 374 -29.30 -31.37 6.17
C SER A 374 -27.95 -31.34 6.89
N GLU A 375 -27.43 -32.53 7.19
CA GLU A 375 -26.01 -32.72 7.48
C GLU A 375 -25.22 -32.28 6.23
N ILE A 376 -24.70 -31.05 6.24
CA ILE A 376 -23.55 -30.70 5.41
C ILE A 376 -22.36 -30.73 6.34
N GLY A 377 -21.77 -31.92 6.44
CA GLY A 377 -20.57 -32.17 7.21
C GLY A 377 -19.43 -31.27 6.76
N ASP A 378 -18.57 -30.97 7.74
CA ASP A 378 -17.17 -30.67 7.50
C ASP A 378 -16.61 -31.71 6.53
N GLN A 379 -16.46 -31.33 5.25
CA GLN A 379 -15.54 -32.01 4.36
C GLN A 379 -14.12 -31.64 4.80
N ARG A 380 -13.69 -32.23 5.93
CA ARG A 380 -12.38 -32.85 5.94
C ARG A 380 -12.45 -33.89 4.83
N SER A 381 -11.81 -33.59 3.70
CA SER A 381 -11.56 -34.60 2.69
C SER A 381 -10.86 -35.77 3.36
N GLU A 382 -11.60 -36.84 3.63
CA GLU A 382 -11.04 -38.19 3.63
C GLU A 382 -10.54 -38.42 2.21
N GLY A 383 -9.33 -37.93 1.93
CA GLY A 383 -8.67 -38.13 0.66
C GLY A 383 -8.21 -39.58 0.60
N GLY A 384 -8.89 -40.39 -0.21
CA GLY A 384 -8.18 -41.42 -0.96
C GLY A 384 -7.09 -40.69 -1.76
N GLY A 385 -5.88 -40.64 -1.20
CA GLY A 385 -4.79 -39.81 -1.73
C GLY A 385 -4.55 -40.18 -3.17
N GLN A 386 -4.77 -39.23 -4.08
CA GLN A 386 -4.30 -39.40 -5.45
C GLN A 386 -2.80 -39.69 -5.38
N THR A 387 -2.36 -40.74 -6.07
CA THR A 387 -0.94 -41.06 -6.22
C THR A 387 -0.54 -40.78 -7.65
N VAL A 388 0.62 -40.16 -7.81
CA VAL A 388 1.25 -39.96 -9.12
C VAL A 388 2.50 -40.81 -9.12
N GLU A 389 2.63 -41.69 -10.11
CA GLU A 389 3.77 -42.59 -10.21
C GLU A 389 5.09 -41.78 -10.22
N GLY A 390 6.02 -42.17 -9.35
CA GLY A 390 7.31 -41.50 -9.23
C GLY A 390 7.24 -40.12 -8.54
N TRP A 391 6.21 -39.83 -7.74
CA TRP A 391 6.08 -38.64 -6.89
C TRP A 391 5.57 -39.00 -5.48
N PRO A 392 6.08 -38.40 -4.39
CA PRO A 392 7.24 -37.51 -4.31
C PRO A 392 8.57 -38.26 -4.53
N PHE A 393 9.68 -37.53 -4.58
CA PHE A 393 11.01 -38.11 -4.66
C PHE A 393 12.06 -37.28 -3.91
N ASP A 394 13.17 -37.92 -3.54
CA ASP A 394 14.25 -37.28 -2.80
C ASP A 394 15.23 -36.50 -3.70
N ALA A 395 16.19 -35.82 -3.07
CA ALA A 395 17.18 -35.01 -3.78
C ALA A 395 18.15 -35.82 -4.65
N ALA A 396 18.41 -37.09 -4.33
CA ALA A 396 19.27 -37.95 -5.14
C ALA A 396 18.56 -38.32 -6.44
N GLU A 397 17.28 -38.68 -6.33
CA GLU A 397 16.41 -38.95 -7.45
C GLU A 397 16.18 -37.71 -8.33
N ALA A 398 15.96 -36.54 -7.71
CA ALA A 398 15.85 -35.27 -8.41
C ALA A 398 17.09 -35.00 -9.29
N ARG A 399 18.29 -35.16 -8.72
CA ARG A 399 19.57 -35.00 -9.44
C ARG A 399 19.74 -36.02 -10.56
N ARG A 400 19.36 -37.29 -10.33
CA ARG A 400 19.38 -38.34 -11.35
C ARG A 400 18.49 -37.98 -12.54
N ARG A 401 17.26 -37.53 -12.29
CA ARG A 401 16.32 -37.09 -13.35
C ARG A 401 16.85 -35.90 -14.14
N GLN A 402 17.44 -34.92 -13.46
CA GLN A 402 18.02 -33.74 -14.11
C GLN A 402 19.22 -34.13 -14.99
N ALA A 403 20.13 -34.97 -14.49
CA ALA A 403 21.27 -35.45 -15.27
C ALA A 403 20.85 -36.29 -16.48
N ALA A 404 19.80 -37.09 -16.35
CA ALA A 404 19.22 -37.85 -17.46
C ALA A 404 18.61 -36.95 -18.55
N ALA A 405 18.26 -35.71 -18.22
CA ALA A 405 17.77 -34.72 -19.19
C ALA A 405 18.92 -34.02 -19.97
N GLY A 406 20.18 -34.40 -19.76
CA GLY A 406 21.35 -33.90 -20.48
C GLY A 406 22.04 -32.73 -19.78
N GLU A 407 22.43 -31.70 -20.55
CA GLU A 407 23.06 -30.49 -20.00
C GLU A 407 22.17 -29.86 -18.92
N THR A 408 22.72 -29.63 -17.73
CA THR A 408 21.94 -29.22 -16.55
C THR A 408 21.99 -27.72 -16.28
N ARG A 409 22.99 -27.02 -16.83
CA ARG A 409 23.23 -25.59 -16.64
C ARG A 409 23.55 -24.94 -17.96
N ARG A 410 23.08 -23.71 -18.12
CA ARG A 410 23.32 -22.89 -19.31
C ARG A 410 23.42 -21.43 -18.90
N THR A 411 24.07 -20.61 -19.72
CA THR A 411 24.09 -19.17 -19.56
C THR A 411 23.64 -18.48 -20.85
N VAL A 412 22.89 -17.39 -20.72
CA VAL A 412 22.53 -16.48 -21.82
C VAL A 412 23.25 -15.16 -21.60
N ASP A 413 23.92 -14.64 -22.63
CA ASP A 413 24.54 -13.32 -22.60
C ASP A 413 23.49 -12.23 -22.86
N LEU A 414 23.43 -11.24 -21.97
CA LEU A 414 22.53 -10.07 -22.07
C LEU A 414 23.27 -8.82 -22.61
N GLY A 415 24.52 -8.99 -23.02
CA GLY A 415 25.41 -7.93 -23.47
C GLY A 415 26.00 -7.10 -22.33
N GLY A 416 27.13 -6.43 -22.61
CA GLY A 416 27.80 -5.57 -21.62
C GLY A 416 28.40 -6.35 -20.45
N GLY A 417 28.73 -7.63 -20.64
CA GLY A 417 29.29 -8.51 -19.60
C GLY A 417 28.28 -9.00 -18.57
N VAL A 418 26.97 -8.79 -18.80
CA VAL A 418 25.89 -9.26 -17.93
C VAL A 418 25.31 -10.55 -18.47
N THR A 419 25.14 -11.56 -17.62
CA THR A 419 24.64 -12.88 -18.03
C THR A 419 23.45 -13.34 -17.18
N LEU A 420 22.59 -14.16 -17.77
CA LEU A 420 21.51 -14.88 -17.10
C LEU A 420 21.83 -16.37 -17.00
N ALA A 421 21.98 -16.88 -15.78
CA ALA A 421 22.21 -18.31 -15.54
C ALA A 421 20.88 -19.08 -15.51
N LEU A 422 20.84 -20.22 -16.18
CA LEU A 422 19.69 -21.10 -16.30
C LEU A 422 20.02 -22.50 -15.78
N VAL A 423 19.02 -23.18 -15.21
CA VAL A 423 19.08 -24.59 -14.84
C VAL A 423 17.99 -25.37 -15.58
N LYS A 424 18.31 -26.60 -16.00
CA LYS A 424 17.37 -27.46 -16.73
C LYS A 424 16.45 -28.18 -15.76
N ILE A 425 15.15 -28.11 -15.98
CA ILE A 425 14.14 -28.80 -15.19
C ILE A 425 13.55 -29.93 -16.04
N PRO A 426 13.60 -31.20 -15.56
CA PRO A 426 13.07 -32.33 -16.31
C PRO A 426 11.53 -32.28 -16.40
N ALA A 427 10.96 -32.92 -17.42
CA ALA A 427 9.53 -33.17 -17.50
C ALA A 427 9.06 -34.07 -16.33
N GLY A 428 7.77 -34.00 -16.00
CA GLY A 428 7.20 -34.85 -14.97
C GLY A 428 5.76 -34.53 -14.60
N LYS A 429 5.22 -35.34 -13.70
CA LYS A 429 3.90 -35.17 -13.10
C LYS A 429 4.03 -35.06 -11.60
N PHE A 430 3.19 -34.24 -10.99
CA PHE A 430 3.17 -34.07 -9.53
C PHE A 430 1.77 -33.73 -9.04
N ILE A 431 1.59 -33.87 -7.73
CA ILE A 431 0.39 -33.40 -7.05
C ILE A 431 0.71 -31.99 -6.57
N ALA A 432 0.01 -31.00 -7.12
CA ALA A 432 0.15 -29.61 -6.72
C ALA A 432 -0.44 -29.36 -5.34
N ALA A 433 -0.14 -28.20 -4.77
CA ALA A 433 -0.55 -27.84 -3.41
C ALA A 433 -2.07 -27.76 -3.20
N ASP A 434 -2.84 -27.61 -4.28
CA ASP A 434 -4.31 -27.63 -4.28
C ASP A 434 -4.88 -29.06 -4.40
N GLY A 435 -4.02 -30.08 -4.47
CA GLY A 435 -4.38 -31.48 -4.64
C GLY A 435 -4.58 -31.90 -6.10
N GLY A 436 -4.49 -30.99 -7.06
CA GLY A 436 -4.62 -31.30 -8.48
C GLY A 436 -3.39 -32.01 -9.04
N VAL A 437 -3.60 -33.00 -9.92
CA VAL A 437 -2.50 -33.59 -10.70
C VAL A 437 -2.09 -32.60 -11.79
N MET A 438 -0.84 -32.13 -11.72
CA MET A 438 -0.24 -31.23 -12.69
C MET A 438 0.79 -31.98 -13.53
N GLU A 439 0.87 -31.59 -14.81
CA GLU A 439 1.82 -32.16 -15.77
C GLU A 439 2.72 -31.06 -16.35
N VAL A 440 4.01 -31.33 -16.33
CA VAL A 440 5.05 -30.59 -17.04
C VAL A 440 5.50 -31.48 -18.19
N PRO A 441 4.97 -31.28 -19.41
CA PRO A 441 5.07 -32.27 -20.49
C PRO A 441 6.46 -32.34 -21.14
N ARG A 442 7.25 -31.26 -21.04
CA ARG A 442 8.57 -31.17 -21.67
C ARG A 442 9.58 -30.58 -20.68
N PRO A 443 10.86 -30.99 -20.75
CA PRO A 443 11.92 -30.29 -20.04
C PRO A 443 11.99 -28.82 -20.48
N PHE A 444 12.42 -27.96 -19.57
CA PHE A 444 12.58 -26.54 -19.85
C PHE A 444 13.76 -25.98 -19.04
N TRP A 445 14.32 -24.87 -19.50
CA TRP A 445 15.28 -24.07 -18.76
C TRP A 445 14.53 -23.04 -17.92
N ILE A 446 14.98 -22.81 -16.69
CA ILE A 446 14.48 -21.72 -15.84
C ILE A 446 15.64 -20.90 -15.30
N GLY A 447 15.41 -19.60 -15.09
CA GLY A 447 16.29 -18.72 -14.32
C GLY A 447 16.72 -19.38 -13.02
N ARG A 448 18.04 -19.55 -12.84
CA ARG A 448 18.62 -20.10 -11.61
C ARG A 448 18.19 -19.26 -10.40
N THR A 449 18.14 -17.94 -10.60
CA THR A 449 17.65 -16.93 -9.67
C THR A 449 16.53 -16.12 -10.34
N GLU A 450 15.89 -15.24 -9.59
CA GLU A 450 15.12 -14.12 -10.14
C GLU A 450 15.99 -13.25 -11.06
N VAL A 451 15.33 -12.52 -11.95
CA VAL A 451 15.99 -11.49 -12.75
C VAL A 451 16.47 -10.39 -11.80
N SER A 452 17.77 -10.08 -11.82
CA SER A 452 18.33 -9.02 -10.97
C SER A 452 18.11 -7.62 -11.57
N ASN A 453 18.25 -6.57 -10.75
CA ASN A 453 18.22 -5.18 -11.24
C ASN A 453 19.27 -4.94 -12.34
N ARG A 454 20.48 -5.52 -12.21
CA ARG A 454 21.54 -5.43 -13.23
C ARG A 454 21.12 -6.06 -14.56
N GLN A 455 20.43 -7.21 -14.51
CA GLN A 455 19.91 -7.88 -15.71
C GLN A 455 18.75 -7.09 -16.32
N PHE A 456 17.81 -6.62 -15.51
CA PHE A 456 16.66 -5.84 -15.98
C PHE A 456 17.08 -4.49 -16.58
N ALA A 457 18.11 -3.84 -16.04
CA ALA A 457 18.65 -2.58 -16.56
C ALA A 457 19.23 -2.70 -17.99
N ARG A 458 19.52 -3.92 -18.48
CA ARG A 458 19.87 -4.16 -19.89
C ARG A 458 18.69 -3.95 -20.83
N PHE A 459 17.48 -4.17 -20.33
CA PHE A 459 16.22 -3.98 -21.03
C PHE A 459 15.64 -2.57 -20.81
N ASP A 460 15.50 -2.13 -19.54
CA ASP A 460 15.05 -0.78 -19.20
C ASP A 460 15.98 -0.13 -18.16
N PRO A 461 16.97 0.68 -18.60
CA PRO A 461 17.94 1.30 -17.70
C PRO A 461 17.33 2.41 -16.82
N ARG A 462 16.07 2.78 -17.02
CA ARG A 462 15.38 3.81 -16.23
C ARG A 462 14.55 3.22 -15.10
N HIS A 463 14.42 1.90 -15.04
CA HIS A 463 13.70 1.23 -13.96
C HIS A 463 14.44 1.42 -12.64
N ASP A 464 13.66 1.66 -11.58
CA ASP A 464 14.17 1.83 -10.23
C ASP A 464 13.25 1.04 -9.29
N SER A 465 13.80 -0.02 -8.69
CA SER A 465 13.12 -0.79 -7.66
C SER A 465 13.00 -0.05 -6.33
N ARG A 466 13.62 1.13 -6.19
CA ARG A 466 13.55 2.07 -5.06
C ARG A 466 14.10 1.52 -3.74
N ILE A 467 13.64 2.12 -2.65
CA ILE A 467 13.91 1.76 -1.27
C ILE A 467 12.64 1.21 -0.62
N GLU A 468 12.79 0.39 0.41
CA GLU A 468 11.73 0.15 1.40
C GLU A 468 11.98 1.07 2.59
N THR A 469 11.03 1.95 2.88
CA THR A 469 11.19 2.98 3.90
C THR A 469 11.20 2.39 5.30
N ASP A 470 12.02 2.97 6.17
CA ASP A 470 12.02 2.61 7.58
C ASP A 470 10.80 3.18 8.34
N ASP A 471 10.66 2.75 9.59
CA ASP A 471 9.66 3.30 10.50
C ASP A 471 10.18 4.57 11.17
N PHE A 472 9.27 5.45 11.59
CA PHE A 472 9.55 6.68 12.34
C PHE A 472 10.21 7.81 11.53
N MET A 473 10.67 8.85 12.23
CA MET A 473 11.38 10.01 11.67
C MET A 473 12.77 9.64 11.15
N GLN A 474 13.15 10.26 10.04
CA GLN A 474 14.25 9.96 9.14
C GLN A 474 14.93 11.27 8.72
N PHE A 475 15.85 11.76 9.55
CA PHE A 475 16.57 13.02 9.30
C PHE A 475 17.84 12.85 8.46
N GLY A 476 18.32 11.61 8.30
CA GLY A 476 19.54 11.27 7.57
C GLY A 476 19.30 10.34 6.37
N ALA A 477 20.26 10.28 5.44
CA ALA A 477 20.18 9.38 4.28
C ALA A 477 20.14 7.89 4.69
N GLU A 478 20.85 7.52 5.76
CA GLU A 478 20.85 6.17 6.33
C GLU A 478 19.55 5.82 7.05
N GLU A 479 18.77 6.83 7.43
CA GLU A 479 17.50 6.68 8.13
C GLU A 479 16.32 6.49 7.16
N ARG A 480 16.55 6.71 5.85
CA ARG A 480 15.47 6.74 4.84
C ARG A 480 14.83 5.38 4.55
N GLY A 481 15.53 4.29 4.85
CA GLY A 481 15.14 2.95 4.45
C GLY A 481 16.25 2.13 3.84
N ASP A 482 15.91 0.90 3.48
CA ASP A 482 16.82 -0.06 2.87
C ASP A 482 16.63 -0.09 1.34
N PRO A 483 17.70 0.08 0.54
CA PRO A 483 17.62 -0.07 -0.90
C PRO A 483 17.17 -1.48 -1.31
N VAL A 484 16.30 -1.54 -2.32
CA VAL A 484 15.94 -2.77 -3.04
C VAL A 484 16.27 -2.66 -4.54
N ASN A 485 17.06 -1.65 -4.91
CA ASN A 485 17.52 -1.39 -6.28
C ASN A 485 19.03 -1.69 -6.49
N GLY A 486 19.66 -2.39 -5.55
CA GLY A 486 21.05 -2.83 -5.69
C GLY A 486 21.21 -3.73 -6.93
N PRO A 487 22.34 -3.66 -7.68
CA PRO A 487 22.48 -4.38 -8.95
C PRO A 487 22.23 -5.90 -8.86
N GLU A 488 22.63 -6.51 -7.75
CA GLU A 488 22.44 -7.94 -7.52
C GLU A 488 21.16 -8.30 -6.76
N GLN A 489 20.38 -7.32 -6.30
CA GLN A 489 19.05 -7.61 -5.75
C GLN A 489 18.09 -8.00 -6.88
N PRO A 490 17.07 -8.82 -6.60
CA PRO A 490 16.02 -9.12 -7.56
C PRO A 490 15.31 -7.83 -7.97
N VAL A 491 14.94 -7.73 -9.24
CA VAL A 491 14.09 -6.63 -9.70
C VAL A 491 12.70 -6.78 -9.08
N CYS A 492 12.19 -5.71 -8.47
CA CYS A 492 10.81 -5.61 -7.99
C CYS A 492 10.14 -4.33 -8.48
N ARG A 493 8.86 -4.09 -8.11
CA ARG A 493 8.04 -2.97 -8.61
C ARG A 493 7.88 -2.98 -10.13
N VAL A 494 8.03 -4.16 -10.74
CA VAL A 494 7.76 -4.41 -12.15
C VAL A 494 6.37 -5.00 -12.31
N SER A 495 5.63 -4.51 -13.29
CA SER A 495 4.36 -5.09 -13.69
C SER A 495 4.54 -6.40 -14.45
N TRP A 496 3.50 -7.22 -14.47
CA TRP A 496 3.47 -8.43 -15.31
C TRP A 496 3.73 -8.11 -16.79
N GLN A 497 3.20 -6.99 -17.28
CA GLN A 497 3.41 -6.53 -18.66
C GLN A 497 4.89 -6.21 -18.93
N GLN A 498 5.57 -5.53 -18.00
CA GLN A 498 7.02 -5.27 -18.11
C GLN A 498 7.84 -6.55 -18.04
N ALA A 499 7.48 -7.48 -17.15
CA ALA A 499 8.13 -8.78 -17.03
C ALA A 499 7.97 -9.62 -18.32
N LYS A 500 6.78 -9.61 -18.93
CA LYS A 500 6.53 -10.22 -20.25
C LYS A 500 7.35 -9.54 -21.36
N ALA A 501 7.41 -8.21 -21.38
CA ALA A 501 8.20 -7.47 -22.36
C ALA A 501 9.71 -7.78 -22.25
N PHE A 502 10.21 -7.99 -21.02
CA PHE A 502 11.57 -8.48 -20.80
C PHE A 502 11.78 -9.87 -21.42
N CYS A 503 10.84 -10.80 -21.24
CA CYS A 503 10.92 -12.13 -21.87
C CYS A 503 10.94 -12.03 -23.40
N GLU A 504 10.11 -11.16 -24.01
CA GLU A 504 10.10 -10.93 -25.45
C GLU A 504 11.43 -10.34 -25.95
N TRP A 505 12.00 -9.39 -25.21
CA TRP A 505 13.33 -8.85 -25.49
C TRP A 505 14.43 -9.92 -25.39
N LEU A 506 14.38 -10.75 -24.34
CA LEU A 506 15.33 -11.85 -24.16
C LEU A 506 15.25 -12.86 -25.30
N ALA A 507 14.04 -13.18 -25.77
CA ALA A 507 13.84 -14.08 -26.90
C ALA A 507 14.52 -13.56 -28.17
N GLY A 508 14.46 -12.25 -28.41
CA GLY A 508 15.19 -11.59 -29.50
C GLY A 508 16.72 -11.67 -29.33
N ALA A 509 17.22 -11.63 -28.09
CA ALA A 509 18.65 -11.68 -27.80
C ALA A 509 19.24 -13.10 -27.90
N CYS A 510 18.50 -14.14 -27.49
CA CYS A 510 19.01 -15.52 -27.48
C CYS A 510 18.53 -16.37 -28.67
N GLY A 511 17.53 -15.92 -29.43
CA GLY A 511 16.97 -16.67 -30.57
C GLY A 511 16.08 -17.86 -30.18
N GLU A 512 15.56 -17.86 -28.95
CA GLU A 512 14.69 -18.91 -28.40
C GLU A 512 13.47 -18.34 -27.70
N ASP A 513 12.40 -19.12 -27.64
CA ASP A 513 11.15 -18.70 -27.01
C ASP A 513 11.34 -18.57 -25.49
N CYS A 514 11.25 -17.33 -25.00
CA CYS A 514 11.35 -16.98 -23.60
C CYS A 514 9.99 -16.55 -23.06
N ALA A 515 9.62 -16.98 -21.86
CA ALA A 515 8.36 -16.63 -21.22
C ALA A 515 8.48 -16.54 -19.70
N LEU A 516 7.47 -15.99 -19.04
CA LEU A 516 7.26 -16.22 -17.61
C LEU A 516 6.88 -17.68 -17.36
N PRO A 517 7.30 -18.32 -16.25
CA PRO A 517 6.87 -19.68 -15.94
C PRO A 517 5.34 -19.76 -15.82
N SER A 518 4.74 -20.89 -16.21
CA SER A 518 3.42 -21.24 -15.67
C SER A 518 3.51 -21.56 -14.19
N GLY A 519 2.39 -21.52 -13.48
CA GLY A 519 2.32 -21.90 -12.07
C GLY A 519 2.75 -23.36 -11.87
N ALA A 520 2.41 -24.25 -12.81
CA ALA A 520 2.86 -25.64 -12.79
C ALA A 520 4.39 -25.76 -12.99
N GLN A 521 4.97 -25.00 -13.93
CA GLN A 521 6.42 -24.98 -14.13
C GLN A 521 7.15 -24.42 -12.91
N TRP A 522 6.65 -23.32 -12.35
CA TRP A 522 7.20 -22.68 -11.16
C TRP A 522 7.16 -23.61 -9.96
N GLU A 523 5.99 -24.19 -9.66
CA GLU A 523 5.81 -25.07 -8.49
C GLU A 523 6.63 -26.36 -8.63
N TRP A 524 6.66 -26.97 -9.81
CA TRP A 524 7.50 -28.13 -10.08
C TRP A 524 8.97 -27.81 -9.82
N ALA A 525 9.48 -26.73 -10.42
CA ALA A 525 10.86 -26.30 -10.29
C ALA A 525 11.23 -25.97 -8.84
N ALA A 526 10.34 -25.32 -8.09
CA ALA A 526 10.55 -24.95 -6.70
C ALA A 526 10.52 -26.16 -5.76
N ARG A 527 9.58 -27.10 -5.96
CA ARG A 527 9.45 -28.32 -5.15
C ARG A 527 10.63 -29.27 -5.29
N ALA A 528 11.13 -29.46 -6.51
CA ALA A 528 12.22 -30.40 -6.83
C ALA A 528 12.07 -31.80 -6.16
N GLY A 529 10.85 -32.33 -6.11
CA GLY A 529 10.53 -33.63 -5.48
C GLY A 529 9.72 -33.56 -4.18
N ALA A 530 9.69 -32.40 -3.52
CA ALA A 530 9.05 -32.25 -2.21
C ALA A 530 7.51 -32.17 -2.29
N SER A 531 6.84 -32.96 -1.43
CA SER A 531 5.37 -32.98 -1.29
C SER A 531 4.82 -32.03 -0.23
N GLY A 532 5.67 -31.41 0.59
CA GLY A 532 5.24 -30.48 1.64
C GLY A 532 4.57 -29.20 1.13
N GLU A 533 4.01 -28.41 2.05
CA GLU A 533 3.49 -27.06 1.74
C GLU A 533 4.62 -26.09 1.31
N LEU A 534 5.84 -26.37 1.77
CA LEU A 534 7.12 -25.75 1.39
C LEU A 534 8.13 -26.88 1.10
N ALA A 535 9.12 -26.66 0.23
CA ALA A 535 10.08 -27.72 -0.07
C ALA A 535 11.01 -28.02 1.12
N TYR A 536 11.22 -27.03 1.99
CA TYR A 536 12.06 -27.15 3.17
C TYR A 536 11.32 -27.65 4.42
N GLY A 537 10.00 -27.91 4.34
CA GLY A 537 9.23 -28.43 5.47
C GLY A 537 7.93 -27.67 5.71
N THR A 538 7.72 -27.22 6.95
CA THR A 538 6.53 -26.47 7.36
C THR A 538 6.86 -24.99 7.60
N ALA A 539 5.84 -24.17 7.82
CA ALA A 539 6.02 -22.75 8.12
C ALA A 539 6.73 -22.47 9.46
N GLU A 540 6.88 -23.48 10.31
CA GLU A 540 7.60 -23.44 11.58
C GLU A 540 9.06 -23.89 11.44
N THR A 541 9.46 -24.38 10.26
CA THR A 541 10.84 -24.80 9.99
C THR A 541 11.75 -23.57 9.86
N ASP A 542 12.95 -23.64 10.43
CA ASP A 542 13.99 -22.62 10.26
C ASP A 542 14.39 -22.53 8.78
N PHE A 543 14.05 -21.39 8.17
CA PHE A 543 14.26 -21.13 6.75
C PHE A 543 15.52 -20.29 6.48
N ALA A 544 16.28 -19.87 7.50
CA ALA A 544 17.36 -18.88 7.36
C ALA A 544 18.42 -19.25 6.29
N LYS A 545 18.60 -20.54 6.00
CA LYS A 545 19.56 -21.02 5.00
C LYS A 545 19.00 -21.14 3.58
N VAL A 546 17.68 -21.11 3.41
CA VAL A 546 16.98 -21.50 2.19
C VAL A 546 16.00 -20.46 1.64
N ALA A 547 15.64 -19.43 2.42
CA ALA A 547 14.75 -18.36 1.98
C ALA A 547 15.00 -17.05 2.73
N ASN A 548 14.67 -15.93 2.07
CA ASN A 548 14.48 -14.62 2.69
C ASN A 548 12.99 -14.35 2.85
N LEU A 549 12.50 -14.24 4.07
CA LEU A 549 11.09 -14.05 4.41
C LEU A 549 10.96 -13.11 5.59
N ALA A 550 9.74 -12.66 5.93
CA ALA A 550 9.53 -11.80 7.09
C ALA A 550 9.97 -12.52 8.38
N ASP A 551 11.12 -12.13 8.91
CA ASP A 551 11.85 -12.77 10.02
C ASP A 551 11.97 -11.84 11.25
N ALA A 552 12.81 -12.22 12.22
CA ALA A 552 13.03 -11.39 13.40
C ALA A 552 13.67 -10.03 13.08
N THR A 553 14.45 -9.92 12.01
CA THR A 553 15.08 -8.67 11.52
C THR A 553 14.02 -7.72 10.98
N PHE A 554 13.08 -8.22 10.18
CA PHE A 554 11.97 -7.44 9.62
C PHE A 554 11.04 -6.85 10.71
N ARG A 555 10.85 -7.57 11.80
CA ARG A 555 10.05 -7.10 12.95
C ARG A 555 10.71 -5.95 13.71
N GLN A 556 12.03 -5.80 13.65
CA GLN A 556 12.73 -4.74 14.39
C GLN A 556 12.43 -3.36 13.82
N VAL A 557 12.47 -2.36 14.71
CA VAL A 557 12.41 -0.94 14.37
C VAL A 557 13.81 -0.37 14.58
N LYS A 558 14.41 0.19 13.53
CA LYS A 558 15.76 0.77 13.59
C LYS A 558 15.80 1.99 14.52
N ARG A 559 16.97 2.25 15.10
CA ARG A 559 17.23 3.40 15.98
C ARG A 559 18.55 4.04 15.56
N PHE A 560 18.58 5.37 15.57
CA PHE A 560 19.71 6.15 15.06
C PHE A 560 20.16 7.17 16.12
N PRO A 561 21.43 7.13 16.58
CA PRO A 561 22.01 8.15 17.46
C PRO A 561 22.18 9.51 16.75
N PRO A 562 22.14 10.66 17.46
CA PRO A 562 21.89 10.84 18.91
C PRO A 562 20.39 10.90 19.24
N TRP A 563 19.52 10.84 18.22
CA TRP A 563 18.07 11.02 18.36
C TRP A 563 17.34 9.81 18.91
N ASP A 564 18.03 8.66 19.01
CA ASP A 564 17.60 7.35 19.52
C ASP A 564 16.12 7.33 19.90
N LEU A 565 15.31 6.65 19.07
CA LEU A 565 13.86 6.57 19.26
C LEU A 565 13.53 6.54 20.75
N PRO A 566 12.81 7.54 21.29
CA PRO A 566 12.58 7.61 22.71
C PRO A 566 12.00 6.25 23.11
N HIS A 567 12.67 5.54 24.02
CA HIS A 567 12.52 4.10 24.16
C HIS A 567 11.05 3.65 24.05
N GLY A 568 10.77 2.80 23.06
CA GLY A 568 9.41 2.32 22.78
C GLY A 568 8.64 3.08 21.69
N ALA A 569 9.27 4.09 21.05
CA ALA A 569 8.91 4.71 19.75
C ALA A 569 7.60 4.20 19.10
N ILE A 570 7.88 3.12 18.43
CA ILE A 570 6.97 2.24 17.75
C ILE A 570 7.41 0.86 18.26
N PRO A 571 6.55 0.11 18.98
CA PRO A 571 6.87 -1.27 19.34
C PRO A 571 6.98 -2.13 18.06
N PRO A 572 7.74 -3.23 18.10
CA PRO A 572 7.82 -4.19 17.00
C PRO A 572 6.43 -4.77 16.63
N TRP A 573 5.81 -4.23 15.58
CA TRP A 573 4.40 -4.44 15.22
C TRP A 573 4.22 -5.34 13.99
N ARG A 574 5.19 -5.35 13.07
CA ARG A 574 5.13 -6.14 11.83
C ARG A 574 5.08 -7.65 12.13
N PRO A 575 4.09 -8.39 11.60
CA PRO A 575 4.02 -9.84 11.74
C PRO A 575 5.18 -10.53 11.01
N ALA A 576 5.93 -11.37 11.74
CA ALA A 576 7.11 -12.06 11.20
C ALA A 576 7.41 -13.36 11.98
N ALA A 577 8.28 -14.20 11.44
CA ALA A 577 8.81 -15.37 12.14
C ALA A 577 9.83 -14.93 13.20
N ALA A 578 9.43 -14.93 14.48
CA ALA A 578 10.21 -14.31 15.56
C ALA A 578 11.49 -15.06 15.96
N ALA A 579 11.65 -16.32 15.55
CA ALA A 579 12.77 -17.18 15.96
C ALA A 579 13.81 -17.42 14.85
N VAL A 580 13.62 -16.81 13.68
CA VAL A 580 14.49 -16.99 12.51
C VAL A 580 15.14 -15.66 12.19
N ILE A 581 16.42 -15.70 11.81
CA ILE A 581 17.18 -14.55 11.30
C ILE A 581 17.84 -14.99 9.99
N ASP A 582 17.38 -14.48 8.87
CA ASP A 582 17.93 -14.80 7.54
C ASP A 582 19.08 -13.87 7.12
N GLY A 583 19.30 -12.80 7.89
CA GLY A 583 20.39 -11.84 7.72
C GLY A 583 20.04 -10.64 6.84
N PHE A 584 18.82 -10.54 6.32
CA PHE A 584 18.40 -9.46 5.43
C PHE A 584 17.07 -8.83 5.88
N ARG A 585 17.00 -7.49 5.88
CA ARG A 585 15.77 -6.76 6.23
C ARG A 585 14.80 -6.61 5.05
N VAL A 586 15.36 -6.54 3.85
CA VAL A 586 14.67 -6.45 2.56
C VAL A 586 15.23 -7.52 1.63
N SER A 587 15.01 -7.40 0.32
CA SER A 587 15.61 -8.33 -0.64
C SER A 587 17.12 -8.51 -0.45
N ALA A 588 17.55 -9.76 -0.55
CA ALA A 588 18.95 -10.15 -0.56
C ALA A 588 19.46 -10.14 -2.01
N PRO A 589 20.80 -10.07 -2.23
CA PRO A 589 21.36 -10.41 -3.52
C PRO A 589 20.86 -11.77 -4.01
N VAL A 590 20.52 -11.88 -5.28
CA VAL A 590 20.03 -13.12 -5.88
C VAL A 590 21.04 -14.26 -5.70
N GLY A 591 20.55 -15.45 -5.38
CA GLY A 591 21.38 -16.62 -5.13
C GLY A 591 22.06 -16.67 -3.76
N SER A 592 21.65 -15.82 -2.81
CA SER A 592 22.21 -15.82 -1.45
C SER A 592 21.84 -17.06 -0.64
N PHE A 593 20.71 -17.71 -0.96
CA PHE A 593 20.19 -18.87 -0.24
C PHE A 593 20.49 -20.18 -0.96
N ALA A 594 20.54 -21.28 -0.18
CA ALA A 594 20.90 -22.59 -0.70
C ALA A 594 19.95 -23.04 -1.82
N PRO A 595 20.47 -23.52 -2.96
CA PRO A 595 19.64 -24.01 -4.04
C PRO A 595 18.93 -25.32 -3.67
N ASN A 596 17.80 -25.58 -4.30
CA ASN A 596 17.14 -26.88 -4.22
C ASN A 596 17.89 -27.97 -5.04
N ALA A 597 17.35 -29.19 -5.08
CA ALA A 597 18.02 -30.33 -5.70
C ALA A 597 18.28 -30.19 -7.22
N TRP A 598 17.57 -29.27 -7.90
CA TRP A 598 17.79 -28.93 -9.31
C TRP A 598 18.60 -27.65 -9.53
N GLY A 599 19.10 -27.04 -8.46
CA GLY A 599 19.95 -25.86 -8.56
C GLY A 599 19.20 -24.54 -8.59
N VAL A 600 17.87 -24.52 -8.45
CA VAL A 600 17.07 -23.28 -8.36
C VAL A 600 17.31 -22.65 -6.99
N CYS A 601 17.75 -21.39 -6.97
CA CYS A 601 17.93 -20.58 -5.77
C CYS A 601 16.66 -19.76 -5.47
N ASP A 602 16.48 -19.31 -4.23
CA ASP A 602 15.47 -18.32 -3.79
C ASP A 602 14.01 -18.68 -4.11
N ALA A 603 13.69 -19.93 -4.45
CA ALA A 603 12.35 -20.36 -4.86
C ALA A 603 11.25 -20.24 -3.78
N HIS A 604 11.62 -19.80 -2.58
CA HIS A 604 10.78 -19.74 -1.39
C HIS A 604 10.73 -18.35 -0.74
N GLY A 605 11.41 -17.36 -1.28
CA GLY A 605 11.58 -16.07 -0.62
C GLY A 605 12.22 -15.04 -1.52
N ASN A 606 12.78 -13.99 -0.92
CA ASN A 606 13.34 -12.82 -1.61
C ASN A 606 12.24 -11.97 -2.25
N VAL A 607 11.70 -12.35 -3.40
CA VAL A 607 10.51 -11.70 -4.00
C VAL A 607 9.47 -12.74 -4.40
N ALA A 608 8.19 -12.37 -4.32
CA ALA A 608 7.18 -13.14 -5.02
C ALA A 608 7.38 -13.00 -6.54
N GLU A 609 6.95 -13.96 -7.32
CA GLU A 609 7.26 -14.02 -8.75
C GLU A 609 6.01 -14.04 -9.62
N TRP A 610 5.98 -13.21 -10.65
CA TRP A 610 4.97 -13.27 -11.70
C TRP A 610 4.99 -14.61 -12.44
N THR A 611 3.81 -15.22 -12.61
CA THR A 611 3.61 -16.34 -13.55
C THR A 611 2.80 -15.89 -14.75
N ARG A 612 2.81 -16.68 -15.83
CA ARG A 612 1.95 -16.40 -17.00
C ARG A 612 0.46 -16.70 -16.77
N ASP A 613 0.10 -17.26 -15.61
CA ASP A 613 -1.26 -17.70 -15.35
C ASP A 613 -2.20 -16.50 -15.13
N ALA A 614 -3.43 -16.65 -15.63
CA ALA A 614 -4.51 -15.71 -15.35
C ALA A 614 -5.22 -16.09 -14.05
N ALA A 615 -5.69 -15.07 -13.33
CA ALA A 615 -6.68 -15.27 -12.28
C ALA A 615 -8.02 -15.74 -12.88
N SER A 616 -8.93 -16.23 -12.04
CA SER A 616 -10.26 -16.70 -12.46
C SER A 616 -11.11 -15.62 -13.16
N ASP A 617 -10.86 -14.35 -12.86
CA ASP A 617 -11.52 -13.23 -13.55
C ASP A 617 -10.95 -12.90 -14.94
N GLY A 618 -9.86 -13.54 -15.36
CA GLY A 618 -9.18 -13.34 -16.64
C GLY A 618 -8.40 -12.02 -16.80
N THR A 619 -8.68 -11.02 -15.97
CA THR A 619 -8.11 -9.67 -16.05
C THR A 619 -6.81 -9.54 -15.25
N ARG A 620 -6.71 -10.24 -14.12
CA ARG A 620 -5.55 -10.24 -13.23
C ARG A 620 -4.57 -11.37 -13.57
N ARG A 621 -3.35 -11.23 -13.07
CA ARG A 621 -2.25 -12.19 -13.23
C ARG A 621 -1.79 -12.66 -11.87
N LEU A 622 -1.37 -13.92 -11.80
CA LEU A 622 -1.01 -14.57 -10.55
C LEU A 622 0.48 -14.41 -10.26
N THR A 623 0.78 -14.23 -8.98
CA THR A 623 2.13 -14.39 -8.44
C THR A 623 2.22 -15.66 -7.59
N ARG A 624 3.44 -16.19 -7.44
CA ARG A 624 3.76 -17.35 -6.61
C ARG A 624 4.95 -17.07 -5.70
N GLY A 625 5.15 -17.90 -4.69
CA GLY A 625 6.24 -17.77 -3.73
C GLY A 625 5.97 -16.73 -2.64
N GLY A 626 7.04 -16.28 -2.00
CA GLY A 626 7.02 -15.28 -0.94
C GLY A 626 8.15 -14.27 -1.10
N SER A 627 8.06 -13.18 -0.37
CA SER A 627 9.03 -12.08 -0.36
C SER A 627 9.61 -11.85 1.04
N TRP A 628 10.58 -10.95 1.15
CA TRP A 628 11.05 -10.43 2.46
C TRP A 628 9.90 -9.89 3.35
N TRP A 629 8.75 -9.54 2.76
CA TRP A 629 7.55 -9.08 3.48
C TRP A 629 6.61 -10.23 3.89
N SER A 630 6.77 -11.40 3.28
CA SER A 630 5.86 -12.52 3.44
C SER A 630 6.23 -13.37 4.66
N ARG A 631 5.24 -13.64 5.52
CA ARG A 631 5.39 -14.66 6.55
C ARG A 631 5.49 -16.05 5.91
N PRO A 632 6.18 -17.04 6.51
CA PRO A 632 6.31 -18.38 5.94
C PRO A 632 4.98 -19.04 5.54
N ARG A 633 3.92 -18.89 6.36
CA ARG A 633 2.57 -19.39 6.04
C ARG A 633 1.91 -18.75 4.81
N ARG A 634 2.45 -17.64 4.31
CA ARG A 634 2.01 -16.91 3.11
C ARG A 634 2.92 -17.14 1.90
N ALA A 635 4.00 -17.90 2.08
CA ALA A 635 4.96 -18.28 1.04
C ALA A 635 4.80 -19.76 0.61
N VAL A 636 3.78 -20.46 1.12
CA VAL A 636 3.51 -21.87 0.78
C VAL A 636 3.04 -22.02 -0.67
N PHE A 637 3.25 -23.19 -1.28
CA PHE A 637 3.02 -23.38 -2.72
C PHE A 637 1.59 -23.08 -3.21
N ARG A 638 0.58 -23.34 -2.37
CA ARG A 638 -0.83 -23.04 -2.69
C ARG A 638 -1.16 -21.55 -2.71
N GLU A 639 -0.28 -20.72 -2.17
CA GLU A 639 -0.49 -19.27 -2.15
C GLU A 639 -0.24 -18.72 -3.55
N ALA A 640 -1.30 -18.15 -4.12
CA ALA A 640 -1.25 -17.40 -5.34
C ALA A 640 -2.02 -16.10 -5.16
N TRP A 641 -1.47 -15.00 -5.68
CA TRP A 641 -2.02 -13.68 -5.45
C TRP A 641 -2.32 -12.96 -6.76
N PRO A 642 -3.58 -12.56 -6.98
CA PRO A 642 -3.98 -11.90 -8.21
C PRO A 642 -3.75 -10.39 -8.13
N TYR A 643 -3.05 -9.86 -9.13
CA TYR A 643 -2.82 -8.43 -9.30
C TYR A 643 -3.14 -7.98 -10.72
N ALA A 644 -3.41 -6.68 -10.90
CA ALA A 644 -3.62 -6.15 -12.23
C ALA A 644 -2.33 -6.28 -13.08
N SER A 645 -2.46 -6.61 -14.37
CA SER A 645 -1.29 -6.91 -15.21
C SER A 645 -0.33 -5.72 -15.42
N TRP A 646 -0.82 -4.50 -15.23
CA TRP A 646 -0.08 -3.25 -15.34
C TRP A 646 0.44 -2.72 -13.99
N GLN A 647 0.07 -3.35 -12.87
CA GLN A 647 0.46 -2.93 -11.53
C GLN A 647 1.88 -3.40 -11.22
N GLY A 648 2.79 -2.47 -10.90
CA GLY A 648 4.06 -2.79 -10.24
C GLY A 648 3.83 -3.00 -8.75
N VAL A 649 4.16 -4.18 -8.23
CA VAL A 649 3.97 -4.50 -6.79
C VAL A 649 5.31 -4.43 -6.08
N PHE A 650 5.33 -3.83 -4.88
CA PHE A 650 6.54 -3.48 -4.13
C PHE A 650 7.51 -4.65 -3.89
N ASP A 651 6.98 -5.87 -3.75
CA ASP A 651 7.70 -7.08 -3.40
C ASP A 651 7.58 -8.22 -4.43
N VAL A 652 7.16 -7.88 -5.67
CA VAL A 652 7.02 -8.85 -6.76
C VAL A 652 8.06 -8.58 -7.86
N GLY A 653 8.83 -9.62 -8.17
CA GLY A 653 9.73 -9.74 -9.31
C GLY A 653 9.31 -10.85 -10.25
N PHE A 654 10.27 -11.48 -10.93
CA PHE A 654 9.99 -12.59 -11.83
C PHE A 654 11.24 -13.41 -12.20
N ARG A 655 10.99 -14.58 -12.78
CA ARG A 655 11.96 -15.45 -13.47
C ARG A 655 11.52 -15.70 -14.90
N VAL A 656 12.46 -16.20 -15.70
CA VAL A 656 12.22 -16.55 -17.10
C VAL A 656 12.37 -18.05 -17.31
N VAL A 657 11.56 -18.61 -18.19
CA VAL A 657 11.69 -19.96 -18.73
C VAL A 657 12.01 -19.92 -20.22
N ILE A 658 12.78 -20.90 -20.68
CA ILE A 658 13.06 -21.16 -22.11
C ILE A 658 12.76 -22.63 -22.38
N ASP A 659 11.96 -22.93 -23.40
CA ASP A 659 11.67 -24.31 -23.77
C ASP A 659 12.97 -25.03 -24.16
N ALA A 660 13.24 -26.20 -23.58
CA ALA A 660 14.40 -27.00 -23.98
C ALA A 660 14.06 -27.70 -25.31
N ARG A 661 14.76 -27.30 -26.38
CA ARG A 661 14.67 -27.95 -27.70
C ARG A 661 15.18 -29.39 -27.66
#